data_AF-A0A955Y629-F1
#
_entry.id   AF-A0A955Y629-F1
#
_cell.length_a   1.000
_cell.length_b   1.000
_cell.length_c   1.000
_cell.angle_alpha   90.00
_cell.angle_beta   90.00
_cell.angle_gamma   90.00
#
_symmetry.space_group_name_H-M   'P 1'
#
loop_
_entity.id
_entity.type
_entity.pdbx_description
1 polymer ?
#
loop_
_entity_poly.entity_id
_entity_poly.type
_entity_poly.pdbx_seq_one_letter_code
_entity_poly.pdbx_strand_id
1 'polypeptide(L)'
;MAGQGGIAMSWVVVKYGGTSVATAASWASIAARVRELEGHRVWITASALSGVSNQLEAALDAAVAGAPSTAVQDLTARHHALAAEVGIPVPHDLQALLDDLQRLLEGIRLTGEASDRLRARVMSFGELAATRLGTAILAHHGLDARWVDARKVLRARALEPGETHIRATVPVERDPERVAPLVGDAPVVLTQGFIAREPDGATVLLGRGGSDTSASLFGALLGAERVEIWTDVHGMFTSNPREIPTARLVKRLDYREAQELAAMGAKVLHPRCLPPVAMHGIPLVIRNTLAPHAPGTSIERDTSDAAAVTAVVRRTGVTLITLSTLAMWETPGFLAAAFAPFADLGISVDLVATSQSAVSVTLDHVPGGTEGQAFRALLKRLRALGDVRVVAPCAVVSIVGRRIRAVLHELGGAFAVFREHDVHLVSESSEDLNLSFVVDEADAPRLVQRLHGVLFAPQGDDPRLGPSWEQLQGAAAPVVSAPRERWWVDERERLHALCPEGARYAYDLRVVRARARALTGTLTSAGRLYYAMKANPHPAVLEVVASEGLGLECVSIGEVRRVREVLGDEVPILFTPNFCDVREYDEAYGLGAEVTIDGPDVLALAPDTFRGRPVGVRVDPGGGAGHHEKVVTAGAHAKFGHPVRALASVVEAAAALGAPIVGLHAHVGSGILEPGAWLRTGTVLAEAARSLTDLRW
;
A
#
# COMPACT_ATOMS: atom_id res chain seq x y z
N MET A 1 40.18 -20.51 -42.09
CA MET A 1 38.94 -19.72 -42.16
C MET A 1 37.87 -20.47 -41.38
N ALA A 2 37.71 -20.14 -40.10
CA ALA A 2 36.56 -20.54 -39.29
C ALA A 2 35.95 -19.22 -38.80
N GLY A 3 34.73 -18.93 -39.25
CA GLY A 3 34.03 -17.68 -38.94
C GLY A 3 33.79 -17.58 -37.44
N GLN A 4 34.30 -16.52 -36.83
CA GLN A 4 33.84 -16.06 -35.53
C GLN A 4 32.38 -15.62 -35.71
N GLY A 5 31.44 -16.47 -35.30
CA GLY A 5 30.04 -16.06 -35.15
C GLY A 5 29.98 -15.00 -34.06
N GLY A 6 29.80 -13.74 -34.46
CA GLY A 6 29.52 -12.65 -33.54
C GLY A 6 28.27 -13.00 -32.74
N ILE A 7 28.39 -13.00 -31.41
CA ILE A 7 27.24 -13.17 -30.51
C ILE A 7 26.30 -12.00 -30.79
N ALA A 8 25.11 -12.28 -31.34
CA ALA A 8 24.11 -11.25 -31.55
C ALA A 8 23.70 -10.68 -30.18
N MET A 9 23.93 -9.38 -29.99
CA MET A 9 23.63 -8.67 -28.74
C MET A 9 22.12 -8.75 -28.45
N SER A 10 21.74 -9.14 -27.23
CA SER A 10 20.34 -9.21 -26.81
C SER A 10 19.73 -7.81 -26.67
N TRP A 11 18.40 -7.72 -26.84
CA TRP A 11 17.67 -6.48 -26.63
C TRP A 11 17.25 -6.33 -25.17
N VAL A 12 17.39 -5.12 -24.63
CA VAL A 12 16.71 -4.68 -23.41
C VAL A 12 15.76 -3.55 -23.79
N VAL A 13 14.47 -3.72 -23.51
CA VAL A 13 13.49 -2.66 -23.71
C VAL A 13 13.38 -1.85 -22.43
N VAL A 14 13.48 -0.53 -22.52
CA VAL A 14 13.33 0.38 -21.38
C VAL A 14 12.24 1.39 -21.69
N LYS A 15 11.32 1.59 -20.74
CA LYS A 15 10.22 2.55 -20.88
C LYS A 15 10.36 3.66 -19.86
N TYR A 16 10.20 4.89 -20.30
CA TYR A 16 10.16 6.08 -19.44
C TYR A 16 8.80 6.78 -19.55
N GLY A 17 8.17 7.03 -18.39
CA GLY A 17 6.94 7.81 -18.30
C GLY A 17 7.17 9.32 -18.51
N GLY A 18 6.09 10.09 -18.63
CA GLY A 18 6.18 11.52 -18.97
C GLY A 18 6.96 12.38 -17.97
N THR A 19 6.92 12.05 -16.68
CA THR A 19 7.74 12.69 -15.64
C THR A 19 9.22 12.34 -15.78
N SER A 20 9.53 11.14 -16.28
CA SER A 20 10.90 10.63 -16.46
C SER A 20 11.57 11.09 -17.75
N VAL A 21 10.90 11.90 -18.57
CA VAL A 21 11.48 12.51 -19.80
C VAL A 21 11.33 14.04 -19.81
N ALA A 22 10.89 14.63 -18.71
CA ALA A 22 10.48 16.04 -18.64
C ALA A 22 11.64 17.04 -18.43
N THR A 23 12.80 16.60 -17.96
CA THR A 23 13.90 17.49 -17.53
C THR A 23 15.24 17.03 -18.10
N ALA A 24 16.23 17.92 -18.18
CA ALA A 24 17.58 17.58 -18.64
C ALA A 24 18.23 16.54 -17.70
N ALA A 25 18.00 16.65 -16.38
CA ALA A 25 18.47 15.68 -15.40
C ALA A 25 17.91 14.27 -15.67
N SER A 26 16.64 14.16 -16.04
CA SER A 26 16.05 12.87 -16.41
C SER A 26 16.71 12.25 -17.64
N TRP A 27 16.99 13.05 -18.68
CA TRP A 27 17.69 12.56 -19.86
C TRP A 27 19.15 12.18 -19.61
N ALA A 28 19.84 12.88 -18.71
CA ALA A 28 21.16 12.48 -18.24
C ALA A 28 21.12 11.10 -17.55
N SER A 29 20.10 10.84 -16.72
CA SER A 29 19.88 9.53 -16.11
C SER A 29 19.55 8.45 -17.13
N ILE A 30 18.74 8.74 -18.16
CA ILE A 30 18.48 7.82 -19.28
C ILE A 30 19.80 7.48 -19.98
N ALA A 31 20.62 8.48 -20.29
CA ALA A 31 21.91 8.26 -20.95
C ALA A 31 22.88 7.44 -20.08
N ALA A 32 22.91 7.69 -18.76
CA ALA A 32 23.68 6.87 -17.82
C ALA A 32 23.20 5.42 -17.82
N ARG A 33 21.88 5.19 -17.79
CA ARG A 33 21.31 3.84 -17.82
C ARG A 33 21.64 3.09 -19.11
N VAL A 34 21.62 3.77 -20.26
CA VAL A 34 22.04 3.17 -21.53
C VAL A 34 23.50 2.71 -21.47
N ARG A 35 24.39 3.49 -20.85
CA ARG A 35 25.82 3.09 -20.68
C ARG A 35 25.98 1.90 -19.73
N GLU A 36 25.17 1.80 -18.68
CA GLU A 36 25.16 0.63 -17.78
C GLU A 36 24.68 -0.67 -18.47
N LEU A 37 23.98 -0.55 -19.61
CA LEU A 37 23.52 -1.66 -20.42
C LEU A 37 24.52 -2.04 -21.52
N GLU A 38 25.81 -1.72 -21.33
CA GLU A 38 26.90 -2.20 -22.20
C GLU A 38 26.78 -3.73 -22.39
N GLY A 39 27.02 -4.20 -23.61
CA GLY A 39 26.74 -5.60 -23.98
C GLY A 39 25.32 -5.89 -24.48
N HIS A 40 24.44 -4.89 -24.53
CA HIS A 40 23.07 -5.03 -25.03
C HIS A 40 22.73 -3.97 -26.09
N ARG A 41 21.73 -4.25 -26.93
CA ARG A 41 21.03 -3.22 -27.69
C ARG A 41 19.87 -2.69 -26.86
N VAL A 42 19.69 -1.37 -26.83
CA VAL A 42 18.69 -0.73 -25.97
C VAL A 42 17.54 -0.17 -26.80
N TRP A 43 16.33 -0.59 -26.48
CA TRP A 43 15.10 -0.08 -27.09
C TRP A 43 14.35 0.83 -26.11
N ILE A 44 14.48 2.13 -26.30
CA ILE A 44 13.86 3.14 -25.46
C ILE A 44 12.46 3.48 -25.98
N THR A 45 11.45 3.28 -25.14
CA THR A 45 10.06 3.68 -25.38
C THR A 45 9.72 4.86 -24.47
N ALA A 46 9.42 6.02 -25.04
CA ALA A 46 9.11 7.21 -24.24
C ALA A 46 7.65 7.66 -24.41
N SER A 47 7.03 8.09 -23.30
CA SER A 47 5.77 8.81 -23.31
C SER A 47 5.97 10.29 -23.71
N ALA A 48 4.87 11.01 -23.94
CA ALA A 48 4.89 12.46 -24.05
C ALA A 48 5.42 13.11 -22.76
N LEU A 49 5.96 14.33 -22.84
CA LEU A 49 6.39 15.08 -21.65
C LEU A 49 5.22 15.23 -20.66
N SER A 50 5.52 15.28 -19.36
CA SER A 50 4.50 15.39 -18.31
C SER A 50 3.46 16.47 -18.62
N GLY A 51 2.17 16.11 -18.52
CA GLY A 51 1.02 17.00 -18.78
C GLY A 51 0.66 17.23 -20.25
N VAL A 52 1.49 16.85 -21.22
CA VAL A 52 1.24 17.13 -22.66
C VAL A 52 0.00 16.42 -23.19
N SER A 53 -0.21 15.14 -22.86
CA SER A 53 -1.39 14.41 -23.33
C SER A 53 -2.70 15.07 -22.87
N ASN A 54 -2.76 15.53 -21.62
CA ASN A 54 -3.92 16.26 -21.10
C ASN A 54 -4.13 17.61 -21.82
N GLN A 55 -3.03 18.30 -22.14
CA GLN A 55 -3.11 19.56 -22.90
C GLN A 55 -3.60 19.33 -24.34
N LEU A 56 -3.17 18.24 -25.00
CA LEU A 56 -3.65 17.87 -26.33
C LEU A 56 -5.14 17.51 -26.32
N GLU A 57 -5.59 16.80 -25.30
CA GLU A 57 -7.00 16.47 -25.12
C GLU A 57 -7.85 17.73 -24.91
N ALA A 58 -7.43 18.62 -24.00
CA ALA A 58 -8.10 19.91 -23.78
C ALA A 58 -8.08 20.80 -25.03
N ALA A 59 -7.00 20.80 -25.80
CA ALA A 59 -6.89 21.55 -27.04
C ALA A 59 -7.87 21.05 -28.11
N LEU A 60 -8.04 19.73 -28.18
CA LEU A 60 -8.99 19.11 -29.10
C LEU A 60 -10.43 19.42 -28.70
N ASP A 61 -10.77 19.34 -27.41
CA ASP A 61 -12.10 19.67 -26.93
C ASP A 61 -12.41 21.17 -27.13
N ALA A 62 -11.43 22.06 -26.92
CA ALA A 62 -11.57 23.49 -27.23
C ALA A 62 -11.75 23.74 -28.73
N ALA A 63 -10.99 23.05 -29.58
CA ALA A 63 -11.12 23.16 -31.04
C ALA A 63 -12.51 22.73 -31.50
N VAL A 64 -13.02 21.60 -31.02
CA VAL A 64 -14.40 21.14 -31.32
C VAL A 64 -15.45 22.18 -30.89
N ALA A 65 -15.24 22.84 -29.74
CA ALA A 65 -16.10 23.91 -29.27
C ALA A 65 -15.94 25.25 -30.02
N GLY A 66 -15.05 25.33 -31.02
CA GLY A 66 -14.73 26.55 -31.76
C GLY A 66 -13.95 27.60 -30.96
N ALA A 67 -13.46 27.23 -29.76
CA ALA A 67 -12.74 28.12 -28.86
C ALA A 67 -11.25 28.23 -29.25
N PRO A 68 -10.61 29.39 -29.06
CA PRO A 68 -9.16 29.52 -29.23
C PRO A 68 -8.43 28.71 -28.15
N SER A 69 -7.26 28.16 -28.49
CA SER A 69 -6.41 27.40 -27.58
C SER A 69 -4.95 27.85 -27.70
N THR A 70 -4.26 27.99 -26.56
CA THR A 70 -2.82 28.26 -26.50
C THR A 70 -1.98 26.99 -26.43
N ALA A 71 -2.61 25.82 -26.50
CA ALA A 71 -1.95 24.55 -26.19
C ALA A 71 -0.75 24.25 -27.08
N VAL A 72 -0.78 24.63 -28.37
CA VAL A 72 0.37 24.41 -29.27
C VAL A 72 1.52 25.34 -28.91
N GLN A 73 1.24 26.60 -28.56
CA GLN A 73 2.25 27.54 -28.09
C GLN A 73 2.88 27.04 -26.78
N ASP A 74 2.06 26.59 -25.84
CA ASP A 74 2.52 26.06 -24.55
C ASP A 74 3.34 24.78 -24.73
N LEU A 75 2.92 23.90 -25.65
CA LEU A 75 3.65 22.69 -26.02
C LEU A 75 5.01 23.02 -26.64
N THR A 76 5.03 23.99 -27.55
CA THR A 76 6.25 24.48 -28.22
C THR A 76 7.22 25.06 -27.20
N ALA A 77 6.74 25.96 -26.35
CA ALA A 77 7.52 26.59 -25.29
C ALA A 77 8.12 25.54 -24.34
N ARG A 78 7.35 24.51 -23.96
CA ARG A 78 7.84 23.43 -23.09
C ARG A 78 8.97 22.63 -23.73
N HIS A 79 8.85 22.26 -25.01
CA HIS A 79 9.92 21.52 -25.70
C HIS A 79 11.15 22.39 -25.95
N HIS A 80 10.97 23.66 -26.29
CA HIS A 80 12.06 24.63 -26.46
C HIS A 80 12.79 24.88 -25.14
N ALA A 81 12.07 24.99 -24.03
CA ALA A 81 12.65 25.12 -22.70
C ALA A 81 13.52 23.91 -22.33
N LEU A 82 13.06 22.68 -22.62
CA LEU A 82 13.87 21.48 -22.40
C LEU A 82 15.11 21.45 -23.30
N ALA A 83 14.99 21.83 -24.57
CA ALA A 83 16.14 21.94 -25.47
C ALA A 83 17.17 22.96 -24.95
N ALA A 84 16.70 24.11 -24.45
CA ALA A 84 17.54 25.14 -23.86
C ALA A 84 18.19 24.69 -22.54
N GLU A 85 17.46 23.96 -21.68
CA GLU A 85 17.97 23.38 -20.43
C GLU A 85 19.13 22.41 -20.69
N VAL A 86 19.01 21.57 -21.73
CA VAL A 86 20.07 20.65 -22.17
C VAL A 86 21.21 21.39 -22.90
N GLY A 87 20.93 22.56 -23.49
CA GLY A 87 21.91 23.32 -24.26
C GLY A 87 22.05 22.86 -25.72
N ILE A 88 20.96 22.38 -26.33
CA ILE A 88 20.92 21.95 -27.73
C ILE A 88 19.98 22.81 -28.58
N PRO A 89 20.24 22.94 -29.90
CA PRO A 89 19.28 23.57 -30.79
C PRO A 89 17.99 22.73 -30.90
N VAL A 90 16.87 23.42 -31.13
CA VAL A 90 15.58 22.76 -31.41
C VAL A 90 15.68 22.03 -32.77
N PRO A 91 15.37 20.72 -32.84
CA PRO A 91 15.40 19.99 -34.10
C PRO A 91 14.40 20.53 -35.12
N HIS A 92 14.79 20.68 -36.38
CA HIS A 92 13.90 21.16 -37.45
C HIS A 92 12.64 20.28 -37.62
N ASP A 93 12.81 18.95 -37.55
CA ASP A 93 11.70 17.99 -37.63
C ASP A 93 10.69 18.15 -36.48
N LEU A 94 11.12 18.63 -35.30
CA LEU A 94 10.22 18.90 -34.19
C LEU A 94 9.35 20.13 -34.48
N GLN A 95 9.93 21.20 -35.03
CA GLN A 95 9.16 22.40 -35.37
C GLN A 95 8.11 22.09 -36.45
N ALA A 96 8.50 21.37 -37.50
CA ALA A 96 7.57 20.95 -38.56
C ALA A 96 6.41 20.11 -38.00
N LEU A 97 6.67 19.26 -37.00
CA LEU A 97 5.65 18.45 -36.34
C LEU A 97 4.69 19.30 -35.50
N LEU A 98 5.16 20.35 -34.84
CA LEU A 98 4.32 21.27 -34.07
C LEU A 98 3.45 22.16 -35.00
N ASP A 99 4.01 22.58 -36.14
CA ASP A 99 3.26 23.32 -37.16
C ASP A 99 2.14 22.45 -37.78
N ASP A 100 2.40 21.16 -38.00
CA ASP A 100 1.39 20.18 -38.42
C ASP A 100 0.25 20.02 -37.41
N LEU A 101 0.58 19.97 -36.12
CA LEU A 101 -0.42 19.93 -35.05
C LEU A 101 -1.30 21.17 -35.07
N GLN A 102 -0.70 22.36 -35.23
CA GLN A 102 -1.44 23.62 -35.31
C GLN A 102 -2.43 23.61 -36.48
N ARG A 103 -1.99 23.18 -37.66
CA ARG A 103 -2.87 23.07 -38.84
C ARG A 103 -4.01 22.07 -38.62
N LEU A 104 -3.73 20.95 -37.95
CA LEU A 104 -4.74 19.93 -37.66
C LEU A 104 -5.81 20.43 -36.69
N LEU A 105 -5.41 21.09 -35.60
CA LEU A 105 -6.34 21.68 -34.63
C LEU A 105 -7.16 22.81 -35.23
N GLU A 106 -6.56 23.64 -36.09
CA GLU A 106 -7.28 24.68 -36.82
C GLU A 106 -8.33 24.07 -37.78
N GLY A 107 -7.99 22.98 -38.48
CA GLY A 107 -8.95 22.24 -39.29
C GLY A 107 -10.14 21.72 -38.48
N ILE A 108 -9.89 21.13 -37.30
CA ILE A 108 -10.93 20.66 -36.38
C ILE A 108 -11.79 21.83 -35.88
N ARG A 109 -11.18 22.98 -35.59
CA ARG A 109 -11.88 24.19 -35.16
C ARG A 109 -12.82 24.73 -36.22
N LEU A 110 -12.43 24.65 -37.50
CA LEU A 110 -13.25 25.10 -38.63
C LEU A 110 -14.42 24.13 -38.92
N THR A 111 -14.24 22.83 -38.70
CA THR A 111 -15.30 21.84 -38.92
C THR A 111 -16.22 21.64 -37.70
N GLY A 112 -15.75 21.92 -36.49
CA GLY A 112 -16.48 21.67 -35.25
C GLY A 112 -16.63 20.19 -34.92
N GLU A 113 -15.85 19.32 -35.57
CA GLU A 113 -15.97 17.86 -35.48
C GLU A 113 -14.61 17.20 -35.29
N ALA A 114 -14.50 16.28 -34.33
CA ALA A 114 -13.33 15.44 -34.13
C ALA A 114 -13.75 13.97 -33.99
N SER A 115 -13.53 13.19 -35.05
CA SER A 115 -13.67 11.73 -34.99
C SER A 115 -12.58 11.09 -34.12
N ASP A 116 -12.79 9.87 -33.64
CA ASP A 116 -11.78 9.12 -32.89
C ASP A 116 -10.46 8.99 -33.64
N ARG A 117 -10.52 8.91 -34.98
CA ARG A 117 -9.34 8.87 -35.85
C ARG A 117 -8.55 10.18 -35.81
N LEU A 118 -9.24 11.32 -35.80
CA LEU A 118 -8.61 12.64 -35.63
C LEU A 118 -8.07 12.80 -34.21
N ARG A 119 -8.82 12.37 -33.19
CA ARG A 119 -8.37 12.37 -31.79
C ARG A 119 -7.10 11.54 -31.62
N ALA A 120 -7.06 10.32 -32.16
CA ALA A 120 -5.86 9.47 -32.15
C ALA A 120 -4.65 10.16 -32.81
N ARG A 121 -4.88 10.82 -33.95
CA ARG A 121 -3.82 11.56 -34.64
C ARG A 121 -3.30 12.74 -33.79
N VAL A 122 -4.17 13.59 -33.25
CA VAL A 122 -3.78 14.74 -32.40
C VAL A 122 -3.01 14.27 -31.17
N MET A 123 -3.51 13.25 -30.47
CA MET A 123 -2.86 12.74 -29.26
C MET A 123 -1.46 12.18 -29.54
N SER A 124 -1.22 11.59 -30.72
CA SER A 124 0.09 11.04 -31.08
C SER A 124 1.23 12.07 -31.18
N PHE A 125 0.91 13.35 -31.37
CA PHE A 125 1.92 14.40 -31.45
C PHE A 125 2.72 14.55 -30.15
N GLY A 126 2.14 14.18 -29.01
CA GLY A 126 2.83 14.23 -27.72
C GLY A 126 4.08 13.34 -27.68
N GLU A 127 3.93 12.04 -27.96
CA GLU A 127 5.06 11.11 -27.99
C GLU A 127 6.01 11.37 -29.16
N LEU A 128 5.47 11.77 -30.32
CA LEU A 128 6.30 12.10 -31.48
C LEU A 128 7.22 13.29 -31.18
N ALA A 129 6.70 14.37 -30.60
CA ALA A 129 7.49 15.54 -30.24
C ALA A 129 8.56 15.21 -29.18
N ALA A 130 8.17 14.49 -28.12
CA ALA A 130 9.07 14.11 -27.03
C ALA A 130 10.24 13.24 -27.53
N THR A 131 9.95 12.25 -28.36
CA THR A 131 10.99 11.33 -28.88
C THR A 131 11.88 11.97 -29.95
N ARG A 132 11.37 12.92 -30.74
CA ARG A 132 12.19 13.69 -31.69
C ARG A 132 13.22 14.54 -30.97
N LEU A 133 12.79 15.28 -29.95
CA LEU A 133 13.71 16.02 -29.08
C LEU A 133 14.67 15.08 -28.34
N GLY A 134 14.14 14.00 -27.77
CA GLY A 134 14.91 13.00 -27.03
C GLY A 134 16.05 12.38 -27.85
N THR A 135 15.85 12.16 -29.15
CA THR A 135 16.91 11.62 -30.03
C THR A 135 18.09 12.59 -30.12
N ALA A 136 17.82 13.89 -30.25
CA ALA A 136 18.86 14.92 -30.26
C ALA A 136 19.56 15.04 -28.90
N ILE A 137 18.82 14.88 -27.79
CA ILE A 137 19.39 14.88 -26.44
C ILE A 137 20.32 13.66 -26.23
N LEU A 138 19.91 12.46 -26.67
CA LEU A 138 20.77 11.27 -26.58
C LEU A 138 22.07 11.44 -27.40
N ALA A 139 21.96 12.02 -28.59
CA ALA A 139 23.12 12.34 -29.42
C ALA A 139 24.06 13.37 -28.74
N HIS A 140 23.51 14.38 -28.06
CA HIS A 140 24.28 15.33 -27.25
C HIS A 140 25.05 14.65 -26.10
N HIS A 141 24.49 13.59 -25.52
CA HIS A 141 25.18 12.74 -24.55
C HIS A 141 26.14 11.71 -25.18
N GLY A 142 26.40 11.78 -26.49
CA GLY A 142 27.34 10.90 -27.18
C GLY A 142 26.81 9.49 -27.45
N LEU A 143 25.50 9.29 -27.44
CA LEU A 143 24.87 8.00 -27.75
C LEU A 143 24.41 7.96 -29.20
N ASP A 144 24.78 6.91 -29.94
CA ASP A 144 24.28 6.64 -31.28
C ASP A 144 22.85 6.07 -31.19
N ALA A 145 21.86 6.99 -31.20
CA ALA A 145 20.45 6.67 -31.08
C ALA A 145 19.70 6.87 -32.40
N ARG A 146 19.02 5.81 -32.85
CA ARG A 146 18.15 5.84 -34.03
C ARG A 146 16.70 6.09 -33.64
N TRP A 147 16.10 7.15 -34.18
CA TRP A 147 14.67 7.39 -34.02
C TRP A 147 13.85 6.47 -34.94
N VAL A 148 12.87 5.76 -34.37
CA VAL A 148 11.94 4.91 -35.13
C VAL A 148 10.51 5.29 -34.79
N ASP A 149 9.68 5.46 -35.81
CA ASP A 149 8.24 5.68 -35.64
C ASP A 149 7.54 4.37 -35.23
N ALA A 150 6.95 4.33 -34.04
CA ALA A 150 6.28 3.15 -33.50
C ALA A 150 5.18 2.62 -34.44
N ARG A 151 4.54 3.49 -35.22
CA ARG A 151 3.49 3.14 -36.20
C ARG A 151 4.02 2.34 -37.39
N LYS A 152 5.33 2.32 -37.63
CA LYS A 152 5.95 1.44 -38.64
C LYS A 152 6.13 0.00 -38.12
N VAL A 153 6.09 -0.18 -36.80
CA VAL A 153 6.43 -1.42 -36.12
C VAL A 153 5.19 -2.07 -35.48
N LEU A 154 4.46 -1.34 -34.66
CA LEU A 154 3.25 -1.81 -33.98
C LEU A 154 2.04 -1.68 -34.91
N ARG A 155 1.53 -2.84 -35.35
CA ARG A 155 0.38 -2.94 -36.24
C ARG A 155 -0.82 -3.43 -35.45
N ALA A 156 -1.82 -2.58 -35.28
CA ALA A 156 -3.09 -2.98 -34.70
C ALA A 156 -3.84 -3.90 -35.66
N ARG A 157 -4.69 -4.77 -35.12
CA ARG A 157 -5.70 -5.45 -35.94
C ARG A 157 -6.77 -4.44 -36.37
N ALA A 158 -7.57 -4.80 -37.38
CA ALA A 158 -8.75 -4.03 -37.73
C ALA A 158 -9.69 -3.89 -36.52
N LEU A 159 -10.27 -2.71 -36.36
CA LEU A 159 -11.25 -2.44 -35.30
C LEU A 159 -12.53 -3.25 -35.55
N GLU A 160 -12.96 -3.96 -34.51
CA GLU A 160 -14.24 -4.69 -34.49
C GLU A 160 -15.39 -3.76 -34.04
N PRO A 161 -16.66 -4.12 -34.27
CA PRO A 161 -17.80 -3.33 -33.79
C PRO A 161 -17.71 -3.04 -32.28
N GLY A 162 -17.73 -1.76 -31.91
CA GLY A 162 -17.61 -1.30 -30.53
C GLY A 162 -16.18 -0.90 -30.09
N GLU A 163 -15.16 -1.14 -30.92
CA GLU A 163 -13.81 -0.64 -30.68
C GLU A 163 -13.59 0.73 -31.30
N THR A 164 -12.64 1.48 -30.73
CA THR A 164 -12.36 2.86 -31.12
C THR A 164 -10.90 3.05 -31.47
N HIS A 165 -10.59 4.07 -32.28
CA HIS A 165 -9.21 4.40 -32.66
C HIS A 165 -8.37 4.86 -31.45
N ILE A 166 -9.00 5.14 -30.31
CA ILE A 166 -8.33 5.54 -29.07
C ILE A 166 -8.04 4.36 -28.12
N ARG A 167 -8.48 3.14 -28.47
CA ARG A 167 -8.26 1.90 -27.70
C ARG A 167 -8.12 0.69 -28.62
N ALA A 168 -7.13 0.72 -29.50
CA ALA A 168 -6.83 -0.38 -30.40
C ALA A 168 -6.09 -1.54 -29.70
N THR A 169 -6.12 -2.70 -30.35
CA THR A 169 -5.42 -3.93 -29.93
C THR A 169 -4.35 -4.28 -30.96
N VAL A 170 -3.13 -4.53 -30.48
CA VAL A 170 -2.00 -5.00 -31.29
C VAL A 170 -1.78 -6.49 -30.97
N PRO A 171 -1.73 -7.37 -31.99
CA PRO A 171 -1.40 -8.78 -31.78
C PRO A 171 -0.02 -8.94 -31.14
N VAL A 172 0.10 -9.91 -30.24
CA VAL A 172 1.37 -10.30 -29.62
C VAL A 172 2.08 -11.25 -30.57
N GLU A 173 3.24 -10.85 -31.07
CA GLU A 173 4.02 -11.59 -32.06
C GLU A 173 5.51 -11.50 -31.70
N ARG A 174 6.31 -12.49 -32.11
CA ARG A 174 7.77 -12.45 -32.11
C ARG A 174 8.27 -12.44 -33.55
N ASP A 175 8.77 -11.30 -34.00
CA ASP A 175 9.19 -11.05 -35.38
C ASP A 175 10.27 -9.96 -35.42
N PRO A 176 11.52 -10.30 -35.05
CA PRO A 176 12.63 -9.36 -35.05
C PRO A 176 13.02 -8.91 -36.47
N GLU A 177 12.74 -9.72 -37.49
CA GLU A 177 13.04 -9.42 -38.90
C GLU A 177 12.23 -8.23 -39.42
N ARG A 178 11.01 -8.02 -38.91
CA ARG A 178 10.22 -6.81 -39.19
C ARG A 178 10.91 -5.52 -38.72
N VAL A 179 11.73 -5.62 -37.68
CA VAL A 179 12.38 -4.47 -37.05
C VAL A 179 13.77 -4.23 -37.64
N ALA A 180 14.49 -5.30 -38.01
CA ALA A 180 15.88 -5.23 -38.48
C ALA A 180 16.13 -4.17 -39.58
N PRO A 181 15.31 -4.02 -40.65
CA PRO A 181 15.53 -3.01 -41.69
C PRO A 181 15.36 -1.57 -41.19
N LEU A 182 14.58 -1.34 -40.13
CA LEU A 182 14.32 -0.02 -39.57
C LEU A 182 15.43 0.42 -38.61
N VAL A 183 16.11 -0.54 -37.97
CA VAL A 183 17.08 -0.27 -36.90
C VAL A 183 18.52 -0.57 -37.29
N GLY A 184 18.78 -1.41 -38.30
CA GLY A 184 20.12 -1.86 -38.67
C GLY A 184 20.92 -2.33 -37.45
N ASP A 185 22.18 -1.89 -37.37
CA ASP A 185 23.08 -2.18 -36.24
C ASP A 185 23.07 -1.11 -35.14
N ALA A 186 22.08 -0.21 -35.12
CA ALA A 186 22.03 0.86 -34.14
C ALA A 186 22.02 0.28 -32.70
N PRO A 187 22.94 0.72 -31.81
CA PRO A 187 23.01 0.21 -30.45
C PRO A 187 21.84 0.70 -29.60
N VAL A 188 21.30 1.88 -29.92
CA VAL A 188 20.16 2.48 -29.22
C VAL A 188 19.07 2.82 -30.23
N VAL A 189 17.83 2.47 -29.90
CA VAL A 189 16.63 2.85 -30.65
C VAL A 189 15.73 3.65 -29.73
N LEU A 190 15.27 4.83 -30.17
CA LEU A 190 14.27 5.62 -29.45
C LEU A 190 12.97 5.64 -30.26
N THR A 191 11.87 5.25 -29.61
CA THR A 191 10.54 5.20 -30.20
C THR A 191 9.46 5.67 -29.23
N GLN A 192 8.25 5.84 -29.76
CA GLN A 192 7.08 6.31 -29.03
C GLN A 192 6.40 5.15 -28.29
N GLY A 193 5.86 5.43 -27.11
CA GLY A 193 4.81 4.61 -26.53
C GLY A 193 3.42 4.99 -27.07
N PHE A 194 2.38 4.32 -26.58
CA PHE A 194 0.95 4.68 -26.72
C PHE A 194 0.34 4.61 -28.13
N ILE A 195 1.13 4.72 -29.19
CA ILE A 195 0.67 4.84 -30.57
C ILE A 195 0.98 3.59 -31.40
N ALA A 196 0.09 3.26 -32.33
CA ALA A 196 0.23 2.16 -33.29
C ALA A 196 -0.44 2.52 -34.63
N ARG A 197 -0.36 1.61 -35.61
CA ARG A 197 -0.95 1.78 -36.95
C ARG A 197 -1.98 0.71 -37.27
N GLU A 198 -3.14 1.11 -37.76
CA GLU A 198 -4.17 0.20 -38.30
C GLU A 198 -3.77 -0.31 -39.71
N PRO A 199 -4.31 -1.43 -40.23
CA PRO A 199 -3.96 -1.93 -41.56
C PRO A 199 -4.16 -0.92 -42.71
N ASP A 200 -5.16 -0.04 -42.61
CA ASP A 200 -5.42 1.02 -43.60
C ASP A 200 -4.40 2.18 -43.54
N GLY A 201 -3.57 2.19 -42.49
CA GLY A 201 -2.54 3.18 -42.23
C GLY A 201 -2.89 4.31 -41.28
N ALA A 202 -4.09 4.32 -40.70
CA ALA A 202 -4.48 5.26 -39.67
C ALA A 202 -3.58 5.14 -38.41
N THR A 203 -3.41 6.27 -37.72
CA THR A 203 -2.87 6.26 -36.35
C THR A 203 -3.97 5.82 -35.40
N VAL A 204 -3.64 4.89 -34.51
CA VAL A 204 -4.49 4.45 -33.40
C VAL A 204 -3.73 4.52 -32.09
N LEU A 205 -4.45 4.67 -30.99
CA LEU A 205 -3.90 4.69 -29.64
C LEU A 205 -4.19 3.36 -28.94
N LEU A 206 -3.30 2.96 -28.03
CA LEU A 206 -3.47 1.76 -27.23
C LEU A 206 -4.34 2.00 -25.98
N GLY A 207 -4.79 3.23 -25.73
CA GLY A 207 -5.58 3.61 -24.54
C GLY A 207 -4.73 3.74 -23.27
N ARG A 208 -5.39 3.68 -22.10
CA ARG A 208 -4.72 3.81 -20.79
C ARG A 208 -3.59 2.79 -20.64
N GLY A 209 -2.46 3.23 -20.10
CA GLY A 209 -1.25 2.40 -19.98
C GLY A 209 -0.60 2.04 -21.31
N GLY A 210 -0.93 2.75 -22.40
CA GLY A 210 -0.48 2.39 -23.73
C GLY A 210 1.03 2.47 -23.90
N SER A 211 1.74 3.32 -23.17
CA SER A 211 3.21 3.35 -23.21
C SER A 211 3.84 2.10 -22.57
N ASP A 212 3.33 1.64 -21.42
CA ASP A 212 3.79 0.39 -20.80
C ASP A 212 3.47 -0.80 -21.71
N THR A 213 2.26 -0.80 -22.27
CA THR A 213 1.81 -1.82 -23.23
C THR A 213 2.69 -1.85 -24.49
N SER A 214 3.10 -0.68 -25.00
CA SER A 214 4.01 -0.58 -26.15
C SER A 214 5.36 -1.21 -25.85
N ALA A 215 5.95 -0.91 -24.69
CA ALA A 215 7.22 -1.47 -24.27
C ALA A 215 7.16 -3.01 -24.18
N SER A 216 6.09 -3.54 -23.61
CA SER A 216 5.86 -4.99 -23.57
C SER A 216 5.67 -5.62 -24.94
N LEU A 217 4.95 -4.94 -25.85
CA LEU A 217 4.79 -5.40 -27.24
C LEU A 217 6.13 -5.38 -28.00
N PHE A 218 6.96 -4.35 -27.81
CA PHE A 218 8.31 -4.33 -28.37
C PHE A 218 9.19 -5.42 -27.78
N GLY A 219 9.07 -5.69 -26.46
CA GLY A 219 9.78 -6.78 -25.80
C GLY A 219 9.44 -8.13 -26.43
N ALA A 220 8.15 -8.42 -26.59
CA ALA A 220 7.67 -9.62 -27.29
C ALA A 220 8.18 -9.70 -28.73
N LEU A 221 8.04 -8.60 -29.49
CA LEU A 221 8.41 -8.53 -30.90
C LEU A 221 9.90 -8.84 -31.13
N LEU A 222 10.75 -8.26 -30.29
CA LEU A 222 12.20 -8.40 -30.38
C LEU A 222 12.72 -9.70 -29.76
N GLY A 223 11.88 -10.40 -28.96
CA GLY A 223 12.36 -11.44 -28.06
C GLY A 223 13.41 -10.89 -27.09
N ALA A 224 13.11 -9.73 -26.50
CA ALA A 224 14.01 -9.03 -25.59
C ALA A 224 14.34 -9.89 -24.36
N GLU A 225 15.52 -9.69 -23.81
CA GLU A 225 15.95 -10.37 -22.58
C GLU A 225 15.08 -9.97 -21.40
N ARG A 226 14.70 -8.69 -21.33
CA ARG A 226 13.77 -8.14 -20.34
C ARG A 226 13.20 -6.80 -20.78
N VAL A 227 12.11 -6.39 -20.12
CA VAL A 227 11.50 -5.07 -20.22
C VAL A 227 11.65 -4.33 -18.89
N GLU A 228 12.20 -3.12 -18.89
CA GLU A 228 12.30 -2.26 -17.70
C GLU A 228 11.29 -1.12 -17.79
N ILE A 229 10.42 -0.97 -16.80
CA ILE A 229 9.49 0.16 -16.64
C ILE A 229 10.05 1.12 -15.60
N TRP A 230 10.49 2.30 -16.05
CA TRP A 230 11.05 3.34 -15.22
C TRP A 230 9.98 4.39 -14.86
N THR A 231 9.75 4.57 -13.57
CA THR A 231 8.69 5.42 -13.00
C THR A 231 9.20 6.19 -11.76
N ASP A 232 8.31 6.89 -11.07
CA ASP A 232 8.57 7.69 -9.86
C ASP A 232 8.49 6.88 -8.54
N VAL A 233 8.32 5.56 -8.61
CA VAL A 233 8.25 4.65 -7.47
C VAL A 233 9.20 3.47 -7.65
N HIS A 234 9.66 2.88 -6.55
CA HIS A 234 10.61 1.75 -6.57
C HIS A 234 10.03 0.48 -7.19
N GLY A 235 8.73 0.26 -7.05
CA GLY A 235 8.07 -0.95 -7.50
C GLY A 235 6.69 -1.10 -6.90
N MET A 236 6.21 -2.32 -6.82
CA MET A 236 4.96 -2.67 -6.14
C MET A 236 5.24 -2.95 -4.67
N PHE A 237 4.30 -2.58 -3.80
CA PHE A 237 4.44 -2.70 -2.34
C PHE A 237 3.32 -3.56 -1.77
N THR A 238 3.53 -4.11 -0.57
CA THR A 238 2.53 -4.89 0.18
C THR A 238 1.27 -4.09 0.53
N SER A 239 1.31 -2.77 0.41
CA SER A 239 0.15 -1.87 0.41
C SER A 239 0.54 -0.52 -0.22
N ASN A 240 -0.36 0.46 -0.28
CA ASN A 240 -0.04 1.79 -0.79
C ASN A 240 1.01 2.47 0.12
N PRO A 241 2.26 2.68 -0.36
CA PRO A 241 3.34 3.18 0.49
C PRO A 241 3.16 4.63 0.95
N ARG A 242 2.29 5.39 0.27
CA ARG A 242 1.94 6.77 0.66
C ARG A 242 0.97 6.81 1.84
N GLU A 243 0.25 5.71 2.09
CA GLU A 243 -0.72 5.59 3.19
C GLU A 243 -0.15 4.79 4.36
N ILE A 244 0.65 3.75 4.06
CA ILE A 244 1.28 2.89 5.05
C ILE A 244 2.80 2.91 4.83
N PRO A 245 3.54 3.73 5.61
CA PRO A 245 5.00 3.84 5.48
C PRO A 245 5.76 2.54 5.75
N THR A 246 5.17 1.62 6.53
CA THR A 246 5.70 0.28 6.81
C THR A 246 5.47 -0.71 5.67
N ALA A 247 4.76 -0.33 4.60
CA ALA A 247 4.57 -1.18 3.44
C ALA A 247 5.93 -1.53 2.83
N ARG A 248 6.13 -2.82 2.56
CA ARG A 248 7.41 -3.37 2.08
C ARG A 248 7.40 -3.51 0.57
N LEU A 249 8.54 -3.24 -0.06
CA LEU A 249 8.72 -3.48 -1.49
C LEU A 249 8.56 -4.97 -1.79
N VAL A 250 7.72 -5.33 -2.76
CA VAL A 250 7.63 -6.70 -3.26
C VAL A 250 8.68 -6.87 -4.35
N LYS A 251 9.74 -7.62 -4.07
CA LYS A 251 10.89 -7.79 -4.97
C LYS A 251 10.59 -8.69 -6.16
N ARG A 252 9.71 -9.70 -5.98
CA ARG A 252 9.37 -10.68 -7.00
C ARG A 252 7.87 -10.97 -7.00
N LEU A 253 7.28 -11.02 -8.19
CA LEU A 253 5.87 -11.33 -8.42
C LEU A 253 5.71 -12.25 -9.63
N ASP A 254 4.73 -13.15 -9.58
CA ASP A 254 4.23 -13.78 -10.79
C ASP A 254 3.45 -12.78 -11.66
N TYR A 255 3.40 -13.01 -12.98
CA TYR A 255 2.61 -12.18 -13.90
C TYR A 255 1.15 -12.05 -13.48
N ARG A 256 0.53 -13.14 -12.99
CA ARG A 256 -0.87 -13.14 -12.57
C ARG A 256 -1.06 -12.33 -11.29
N GLU A 257 -0.17 -12.50 -10.31
CA GLU A 257 -0.20 -11.70 -9.07
C GLU A 257 -0.03 -10.21 -9.37
N ALA A 258 0.91 -9.84 -10.25
CA ALA A 258 1.10 -8.46 -10.67
C ALA A 258 -0.11 -7.89 -11.42
N GLN A 259 -0.78 -8.70 -12.25
CA GLN A 259 -2.00 -8.30 -12.96
C GLN A 259 -3.13 -7.98 -11.99
N GLU A 260 -3.34 -8.86 -11.00
CA GLU A 260 -4.36 -8.68 -9.97
C GLU A 260 -4.08 -7.46 -9.09
N LEU A 261 -2.84 -7.29 -8.63
CA LEU A 261 -2.44 -6.10 -7.88
C LEU A 261 -2.69 -4.81 -8.66
N ALA A 262 -2.31 -4.78 -9.94
CA ALA A 262 -2.51 -3.61 -10.80
C ALA A 262 -3.99 -3.32 -11.06
N ALA A 263 -4.82 -4.36 -11.22
CA ALA A 263 -6.26 -4.22 -11.39
C ALA A 263 -6.95 -3.69 -10.12
N MET A 264 -6.51 -4.14 -8.93
CA MET A 264 -7.12 -3.81 -7.64
C MET A 264 -6.62 -2.49 -7.01
N GLY A 265 -5.92 -1.65 -7.78
CA GLY A 265 -5.58 -0.28 -7.38
C GLY A 265 -4.10 0.00 -7.11
N ALA A 266 -3.19 -0.96 -7.29
CA ALA A 266 -1.75 -0.68 -7.28
C ALA A 266 -1.33 0.05 -8.57
N LYS A 267 -1.48 1.39 -8.58
CA LYS A 267 -1.25 2.29 -9.73
C LYS A 267 0.25 2.48 -10.07
N VAL A 268 0.98 1.39 -10.30
CA VAL A 268 2.40 1.41 -10.69
C VAL A 268 2.58 1.07 -12.16
N LEU A 269 1.79 0.13 -12.67
CA LEU A 269 1.73 -0.25 -14.08
C LEU A 269 0.28 -0.49 -14.48
N HIS A 270 0.02 -0.50 -15.78
CA HIS A 270 -1.29 -0.87 -16.30
C HIS A 270 -1.34 -2.38 -16.63
N PRO A 271 -2.36 -3.15 -16.17
CA PRO A 271 -2.37 -4.61 -16.29
C PRO A 271 -2.26 -5.12 -17.74
N ARG A 272 -2.72 -4.35 -18.72
CA ARG A 272 -2.59 -4.66 -20.17
C ARG A 272 -1.15 -4.80 -20.68
N CYS A 273 -0.14 -4.33 -19.96
CA CYS A 273 1.25 -4.52 -20.37
C CYS A 273 1.82 -5.90 -20.01
N LEU A 274 1.15 -6.70 -19.16
CA LEU A 274 1.68 -7.99 -18.71
C LEU A 274 1.51 -9.13 -19.73
N PRO A 275 0.37 -9.28 -20.44
CA PRO A 275 0.18 -10.42 -21.34
C PRO A 275 1.25 -10.56 -22.45
N PRO A 276 1.71 -9.50 -23.13
CA PRO A 276 2.73 -9.65 -24.19
C PRO A 276 4.03 -10.26 -23.69
N VAL A 277 4.50 -9.85 -22.52
CA VAL A 277 5.75 -10.36 -21.93
C VAL A 277 5.54 -11.73 -21.28
N ALA A 278 4.39 -11.97 -20.65
CA ALA A 278 4.06 -13.24 -20.01
C ALA A 278 3.96 -14.41 -21.03
N MET A 279 3.43 -14.14 -22.22
CA MET A 279 3.29 -15.12 -23.31
C MET A 279 4.64 -15.66 -23.80
N HIS A 280 5.68 -14.81 -23.76
CA HIS A 280 7.03 -15.16 -24.18
C HIS A 280 8.00 -15.39 -23.02
N GLY A 281 7.52 -15.35 -21.77
CA GLY A 281 8.35 -15.54 -20.58
C GLY A 281 9.41 -14.46 -20.38
N ILE A 282 9.18 -13.24 -20.86
CA ILE A 282 10.12 -12.11 -20.77
C ILE A 282 9.94 -11.39 -19.44
N PRO A 283 10.94 -11.34 -18.55
CA PRO A 283 10.83 -10.62 -17.29
C PRO A 283 10.52 -9.13 -17.48
N LEU A 284 9.63 -8.60 -16.65
CA LEU A 284 9.31 -7.17 -16.57
C LEU A 284 9.78 -6.61 -15.22
N VAL A 285 10.63 -5.60 -15.24
CA VAL A 285 11.24 -5.02 -14.04
C VAL A 285 10.78 -3.58 -13.85
N ILE A 286 10.23 -3.26 -12.68
CA ILE A 286 9.84 -1.89 -12.31
C ILE A 286 10.99 -1.24 -11.55
N ARG A 287 11.34 0.00 -11.91
CA ARG A 287 12.41 0.77 -11.27
C ARG A 287 12.05 2.24 -11.09
N ASN A 288 12.77 2.88 -10.16
CA ASN A 288 12.63 4.30 -9.87
C ASN A 288 13.68 5.12 -10.63
N THR A 289 13.24 6.06 -11.48
CA THR A 289 14.10 6.98 -12.22
C THR A 289 14.92 7.90 -11.29
N LEU A 290 14.38 8.24 -10.12
CA LEU A 290 15.03 9.11 -9.13
C LEU A 290 16.03 8.36 -8.23
N ALA A 291 15.97 7.03 -8.21
CA ALA A 291 16.87 6.20 -7.42
C ALA A 291 17.30 4.94 -8.22
N PRO A 292 18.14 5.08 -9.26
CA PRO A 292 18.45 4.00 -10.21
C PRO A 292 19.10 2.76 -9.60
N HIS A 293 19.80 2.91 -8.49
CA HIS A 293 20.48 1.82 -7.78
C HIS A 293 19.64 1.17 -6.68
N ALA A 294 18.46 1.72 -6.37
CA ALA A 294 17.57 1.13 -5.38
C ALA A 294 16.93 -0.16 -5.90
N PRO A 295 16.57 -1.12 -5.03
CA PRO A 295 15.86 -2.32 -5.45
C PRO A 295 14.50 -1.95 -6.05
N GLY A 296 14.04 -2.78 -6.98
CA GLY A 296 12.71 -2.68 -7.58
C GLY A 296 11.96 -4.00 -7.55
N THR A 297 10.90 -4.08 -8.34
CA THR A 297 10.05 -5.29 -8.46
C THR A 297 10.34 -6.00 -9.78
N SER A 298 10.72 -7.27 -9.72
CA SER A 298 10.78 -8.16 -10.89
C SER A 298 9.47 -8.94 -11.02
N ILE A 299 8.89 -8.93 -12.21
CA ILE A 299 7.69 -9.69 -12.57
C ILE A 299 8.11 -10.73 -13.60
N GLU A 300 8.08 -11.98 -13.19
CA GLU A 300 8.53 -13.13 -13.98
C GLU A 300 7.67 -14.35 -13.63
N ARG A 301 7.75 -15.43 -14.41
CA ARG A 301 6.99 -16.63 -14.08
C ARG A 301 7.54 -17.24 -12.80
N ASP A 302 6.72 -17.32 -11.75
CA ASP A 302 7.09 -18.04 -10.53
C ASP A 302 6.69 -19.52 -10.67
N THR A 303 7.64 -20.42 -10.45
CA THR A 303 7.40 -21.87 -10.45
C THR A 303 7.13 -22.41 -9.05
N SER A 304 7.18 -21.57 -8.02
CA SER A 304 6.85 -21.95 -6.64
C SER A 304 5.34 -22.17 -6.48
N ASP A 305 4.97 -23.27 -5.83
CA ASP A 305 3.58 -23.59 -5.48
C ASP A 305 3.22 -23.16 -4.03
N ALA A 306 4.06 -22.32 -3.41
CA ALA A 306 3.82 -21.84 -2.06
C ALA A 306 2.64 -20.86 -2.03
N ALA A 307 1.66 -21.13 -1.16
CA ALA A 307 0.58 -20.20 -0.88
C ALA A 307 1.12 -19.02 -0.05
N ALA A 308 0.67 -17.82 -0.38
CA ALA A 308 1.16 -16.62 0.27
C ALA A 308 0.26 -15.42 0.05
N VAL A 309 0.23 -14.53 1.05
CA VAL A 309 -0.32 -13.19 0.90
C VAL A 309 0.78 -12.24 0.40
N THR A 310 0.45 -11.46 -0.62
CA THR A 310 1.41 -10.62 -1.34
C THR A 310 1.16 -9.13 -1.06
N ALA A 311 -0.11 -8.70 -1.00
CA ALA A 311 -0.46 -7.34 -0.61
C ALA A 311 -1.88 -7.20 -0.05
N VAL A 312 -2.13 -6.07 0.61
CA VAL A 312 -3.47 -5.54 0.90
C VAL A 312 -3.60 -4.21 0.17
N VAL A 313 -4.54 -4.11 -0.75
CA VAL A 313 -4.79 -2.91 -1.56
C VAL A 313 -6.20 -2.41 -1.36
N ARG A 314 -6.44 -1.14 -1.70
CA ARG A 314 -7.79 -0.58 -1.75
C ARG A 314 -8.03 0.25 -3.00
N ARG A 315 -9.29 0.27 -3.42
CA ARG A 315 -9.83 1.15 -4.46
C ARG A 315 -11.06 1.87 -3.91
N THR A 316 -11.07 3.19 -4.04
CA THR A 316 -12.16 4.09 -3.57
C THR A 316 -13.00 4.58 -4.74
N GLY A 317 -14.13 5.24 -4.45
CA GLY A 317 -15.04 5.81 -5.45
C GLY A 317 -15.92 4.77 -6.13
N VAL A 318 -16.11 3.61 -5.50
CA VAL A 318 -16.84 2.49 -6.07
C VAL A 318 -18.33 2.64 -5.77
N THR A 319 -19.18 2.32 -6.74
CA THR A 319 -20.64 2.24 -6.55
C THR A 319 -21.06 0.78 -6.51
N LEU A 320 -21.76 0.38 -5.44
CA LEU A 320 -22.36 -0.95 -5.32
C LEU A 320 -23.83 -0.89 -5.73
N ILE A 321 -24.25 -1.82 -6.58
CA ILE A 321 -25.66 -2.04 -6.94
C ILE A 321 -26.03 -3.47 -6.57
N THR A 322 -27.13 -3.63 -5.84
CA THR A 322 -27.74 -4.93 -5.56
C THR A 322 -29.13 -4.98 -6.19
N LEU A 323 -29.33 -5.94 -7.10
CA LEU A 323 -30.62 -6.29 -7.69
C LEU A 323 -31.16 -7.53 -6.97
N SER A 324 -32.31 -7.41 -6.32
CA SER A 324 -32.97 -8.47 -5.58
C SER A 324 -34.31 -8.84 -6.20
N THR A 325 -34.54 -10.12 -6.46
CA THR A 325 -35.82 -10.65 -6.96
C THR A 325 -35.95 -12.15 -6.69
N LEU A 326 -37.13 -12.57 -6.24
CA LEU A 326 -37.46 -14.00 -6.09
C LEU A 326 -37.58 -14.71 -7.45
N ALA A 327 -37.83 -13.96 -8.53
CA ALA A 327 -37.97 -14.51 -9.88
C ALA A 327 -36.63 -14.94 -10.51
N MET A 328 -35.50 -14.69 -9.86
CA MET A 328 -34.18 -15.13 -10.33
C MET A 328 -34.02 -16.65 -10.27
N TRP A 329 -34.63 -17.31 -9.27
CA TRP A 329 -34.52 -18.76 -9.09
C TRP A 329 -35.18 -19.51 -10.25
N GLU A 330 -34.44 -20.44 -10.86
CA GLU A 330 -34.89 -21.30 -11.98
C GLU A 330 -35.33 -20.58 -13.27
N THR A 331 -34.96 -19.31 -13.47
CA THR A 331 -35.25 -18.57 -14.72
C THR A 331 -34.02 -18.46 -15.61
N PRO A 332 -33.93 -19.22 -16.73
CA PRO A 332 -32.85 -19.09 -17.69
C PRO A 332 -32.78 -17.67 -18.28
N GLY A 333 -31.57 -17.13 -18.43
CA GLY A 333 -31.35 -15.83 -19.06
C GLY A 333 -31.52 -14.61 -18.15
N PHE A 334 -31.89 -14.79 -16.86
CA PHE A 334 -32.01 -13.66 -15.93
C PHE A 334 -30.71 -12.85 -15.82
N LEU A 335 -29.56 -13.51 -15.63
CA LEU A 335 -28.26 -12.82 -15.58
C LEU A 335 -27.96 -12.09 -16.89
N ALA A 336 -28.26 -12.70 -18.05
CA ALA A 336 -28.08 -12.02 -19.34
C ALA A 336 -28.94 -10.75 -19.43
N ALA A 337 -30.20 -10.80 -18.99
CA ALA A 337 -31.09 -9.64 -18.94
C ALA A 337 -30.61 -8.57 -17.93
N ALA A 338 -30.05 -8.98 -16.79
CA ALA A 338 -29.50 -8.08 -15.78
C ALA A 338 -28.21 -7.39 -16.24
N PHE A 339 -27.34 -8.08 -16.99
CA PHE A 339 -26.07 -7.54 -17.48
C PHE A 339 -26.19 -6.75 -18.81
N ALA A 340 -27.20 -7.03 -19.64
CA ALA A 340 -27.39 -6.33 -20.92
C ALA A 340 -27.45 -4.79 -20.80
N PRO A 341 -28.16 -4.18 -19.82
CA PRO A 341 -28.17 -2.74 -19.63
C PRO A 341 -26.79 -2.10 -19.42
N PHE A 342 -25.86 -2.81 -18.78
CA PHE A 342 -24.51 -2.31 -18.54
C PHE A 342 -23.73 -2.17 -19.85
N ALA A 343 -23.79 -3.20 -20.71
CA ALA A 343 -23.16 -3.19 -22.02
C ALA A 343 -23.75 -2.10 -22.94
N ASP A 344 -25.08 -2.02 -23.02
CA ASP A 344 -25.79 -1.04 -23.86
C ASP A 344 -25.46 0.42 -23.48
N LEU A 345 -25.13 0.66 -22.21
CA LEU A 345 -24.81 1.98 -21.66
C LEU A 345 -23.30 2.23 -21.52
N GLY A 346 -22.46 1.29 -21.94
CA GLY A 346 -20.99 1.40 -21.84
C GLY A 346 -20.48 1.44 -20.40
N ILE A 347 -21.19 0.82 -19.45
CA ILE A 347 -20.81 0.76 -18.03
C ILE A 347 -20.09 -0.57 -17.77
N SER A 348 -18.84 -0.49 -17.30
CA SER A 348 -18.06 -1.68 -16.94
C SER A 348 -18.43 -2.15 -15.53
N VAL A 349 -18.70 -3.45 -15.40
CA VAL A 349 -18.80 -4.13 -14.10
C VAL A 349 -17.42 -4.63 -13.70
N ASP A 350 -17.13 -4.59 -12.40
CA ASP A 350 -15.84 -5.00 -11.83
C ASP A 350 -16.00 -6.27 -10.97
N LEU A 351 -16.55 -6.19 -9.75
CA LEU A 351 -16.87 -7.35 -8.91
C LEU A 351 -18.31 -7.79 -9.11
N VAL A 352 -18.54 -9.10 -8.98
CA VAL A 352 -19.87 -9.72 -8.99
C VAL A 352 -19.98 -10.69 -7.83
N ALA A 353 -21.10 -10.63 -7.11
CA ALA A 353 -21.50 -11.63 -6.12
C ALA A 353 -22.97 -11.98 -6.30
N THR A 354 -23.30 -13.27 -6.22
CA THR A 354 -24.66 -13.77 -6.45
C THR A 354 -25.14 -14.61 -5.27
N SER A 355 -26.43 -14.49 -4.97
CA SER A 355 -27.19 -15.44 -4.16
C SER A 355 -28.32 -16.06 -5.00
N GLN A 356 -29.19 -16.85 -4.38
CA GLN A 356 -30.34 -17.45 -5.07
C GLN A 356 -31.36 -16.40 -5.56
N SER A 357 -31.39 -15.21 -4.94
CA SER A 357 -32.41 -14.19 -5.18
C SER A 357 -31.84 -12.77 -5.33
N ALA A 358 -30.51 -12.61 -5.40
CA ALA A 358 -29.89 -11.31 -5.56
C ALA A 358 -28.57 -11.39 -6.33
N VAL A 359 -28.30 -10.35 -7.11
CA VAL A 359 -27.03 -10.11 -7.80
C VAL A 359 -26.50 -8.76 -7.35
N SER A 360 -25.30 -8.74 -6.81
CA SER A 360 -24.60 -7.52 -6.42
C SER A 360 -23.39 -7.30 -7.32
N VAL A 361 -23.22 -6.07 -7.79
CA VAL A 361 -22.13 -5.68 -8.70
C VAL A 361 -21.50 -4.38 -8.27
N THR A 362 -20.19 -4.25 -8.46
CA THR A 362 -19.48 -2.97 -8.28
C THR A 362 -19.19 -2.31 -9.61
N LEU A 363 -19.23 -0.98 -9.61
CA LEU A 363 -18.92 -0.12 -10.75
C LEU A 363 -17.76 0.81 -10.39
N ASP A 364 -16.70 0.75 -11.20
CA ASP A 364 -15.50 1.57 -11.04
C ASP A 364 -15.62 2.94 -11.71
N HIS A 365 -16.32 2.99 -12.83
CA HIS A 365 -16.54 4.22 -13.58
C HIS A 365 -17.94 4.25 -14.14
N VAL A 366 -18.68 5.29 -13.75
CA VAL A 366 -20.00 5.57 -14.28
C VAL A 366 -19.90 6.83 -15.14
N PRO A 367 -20.20 6.76 -16.45
CA PRO A 367 -20.19 7.93 -17.32
C PRO A 367 -21.10 9.03 -16.79
N GLY A 368 -20.53 10.20 -16.50
CA GLY A 368 -21.25 11.33 -15.88
C GLY A 368 -21.57 11.16 -14.39
N GLY A 369 -20.96 10.17 -13.72
CA GLY A 369 -21.15 9.88 -12.29
C GLY A 369 -22.51 9.26 -11.96
N THR A 370 -22.77 9.07 -10.67
CA THR A 370 -24.04 8.50 -10.15
C THR A 370 -25.25 9.40 -10.38
N GLU A 371 -25.04 10.66 -10.77
CA GLU A 371 -26.11 11.58 -11.17
C GLU A 371 -26.32 11.64 -12.70
N GLY A 372 -25.44 10.98 -13.46
CA GLY A 372 -25.42 10.97 -14.92
C GLY A 372 -26.66 10.34 -15.55
N GLN A 373 -26.92 10.69 -16.81
CA GLN A 373 -28.04 10.13 -17.58
C GLN A 373 -27.90 8.62 -17.76
N ALA A 374 -26.69 8.13 -18.01
CA ALA A 374 -26.41 6.69 -18.17
C ALA A 374 -26.77 5.90 -16.89
N PHE A 375 -26.39 6.40 -15.72
CA PHE A 375 -26.72 5.75 -14.44
C PHE A 375 -28.23 5.74 -14.17
N ARG A 376 -28.92 6.86 -14.42
CA ARG A 376 -30.38 6.93 -14.28
C ARG A 376 -31.09 5.96 -15.23
N ALA A 377 -30.61 5.83 -16.47
CA ALA A 377 -31.13 4.86 -17.43
C ALA A 377 -30.87 3.41 -16.98
N LEU A 378 -29.69 3.12 -16.45
CA LEU A 378 -29.33 1.83 -15.88
C LEU A 378 -30.31 1.45 -14.75
N LEU A 379 -30.47 2.31 -13.75
CA LEU A 379 -31.37 2.04 -12.61
C LEU A 379 -32.82 1.84 -13.05
N LYS A 380 -33.29 2.59 -14.05
CA LYS A 380 -34.64 2.40 -14.61
C LYS A 380 -34.81 0.99 -15.22
N ARG A 381 -33.81 0.52 -15.97
CA ARG A 381 -33.84 -0.82 -16.59
C ARG A 381 -33.73 -1.94 -15.55
N LEU A 382 -32.87 -1.78 -14.54
CA LEU A 382 -32.72 -2.77 -13.47
C LEU A 382 -33.96 -2.86 -12.57
N ARG A 383 -34.60 -1.73 -12.25
CA ARG A 383 -35.85 -1.70 -11.45
C ARG A 383 -37.04 -2.38 -12.14
N ALA A 384 -36.99 -2.57 -13.46
CA ALA A 384 -37.98 -3.35 -14.17
C ALA A 384 -37.81 -4.87 -13.93
N LEU A 385 -36.65 -5.31 -13.45
CA LEU A 385 -36.32 -6.72 -13.20
C LEU A 385 -36.48 -7.13 -11.71
N GLY A 386 -36.45 -6.16 -10.80
CA GLY A 386 -36.50 -6.41 -9.36
C GLY A 386 -36.26 -5.16 -8.52
N ASP A 387 -36.10 -5.35 -7.21
CA ASP A 387 -35.74 -4.28 -6.29
C ASP A 387 -34.25 -3.93 -6.42
N VAL A 388 -33.92 -2.63 -6.40
CA VAL A 388 -32.56 -2.15 -6.66
C VAL A 388 -32.10 -1.26 -5.51
N ARG A 389 -31.10 -1.73 -4.77
CA ARG A 389 -30.37 -0.96 -3.76
C ARG A 389 -29.06 -0.45 -4.34
N VAL A 390 -28.72 0.80 -4.01
CA VAL A 390 -27.45 1.44 -4.40
C VAL A 390 -26.75 1.90 -3.14
N VAL A 391 -25.44 1.64 -3.03
CA VAL A 391 -24.58 2.13 -1.95
C VAL A 391 -23.37 2.84 -2.57
N ALA A 392 -23.17 4.11 -2.20
CA ALA A 392 -22.05 4.94 -2.64
C ALA A 392 -21.82 6.09 -1.65
N PRO A 393 -20.56 6.54 -1.42
CA PRO A 393 -19.33 5.95 -1.95
C PRO A 393 -18.89 4.70 -1.15
N CYS A 394 -18.50 3.64 -1.87
CA CYS A 394 -17.89 2.45 -1.29
C CYS A 394 -16.40 2.39 -1.63
N ALA A 395 -15.69 1.53 -0.90
CA ALA A 395 -14.33 1.11 -1.24
C ALA A 395 -14.24 -0.42 -1.34
N VAL A 396 -13.41 -0.89 -2.25
CA VAL A 396 -13.00 -2.29 -2.36
C VAL A 396 -11.66 -2.42 -1.63
N VAL A 397 -11.59 -3.30 -0.64
CA VAL A 397 -10.35 -3.70 0.03
C VAL A 397 -10.05 -5.13 -0.36
N SER A 398 -8.88 -5.37 -0.96
CA SER A 398 -8.51 -6.68 -1.51
C SER A 398 -7.24 -7.20 -0.86
N ILE A 399 -7.31 -8.44 -0.39
CA ILE A 399 -6.15 -9.25 -0.02
C ILE A 399 -5.72 -9.97 -1.29
N VAL A 400 -4.53 -9.68 -1.79
CA VAL A 400 -3.99 -10.26 -3.03
C VAL A 400 -2.82 -11.17 -2.69
N GLY A 401 -2.74 -12.30 -3.37
CA GLY A 401 -1.68 -13.28 -3.16
C GLY A 401 -1.84 -14.47 -4.10
N ARG A 402 -1.32 -15.61 -3.66
CA ARG A 402 -1.36 -16.86 -4.41
C ARG A 402 -1.97 -17.94 -3.55
N ARG A 403 -2.91 -18.69 -4.12
CA ARG A 403 -3.62 -19.76 -3.43
C ARG A 403 -4.20 -19.27 -2.10
N ILE A 404 -4.88 -18.12 -2.15
CA ILE A 404 -5.49 -17.48 -0.98
C ILE A 404 -6.40 -18.46 -0.20
N ARG A 405 -7.10 -19.35 -0.89
CA ARG A 405 -7.92 -20.42 -0.29
C ARG A 405 -7.13 -21.34 0.63
N ALA A 406 -5.87 -21.63 0.29
CA ALA A 406 -5.01 -22.47 1.13
C ALA A 406 -4.59 -21.76 2.43
N VAL A 407 -4.48 -20.43 2.42
CA VAL A 407 -4.10 -19.60 3.58
C VAL A 407 -5.30 -18.99 4.32
N LEU A 408 -6.53 -19.38 3.99
CA LEU A 408 -7.74 -18.88 4.70
C LEU A 408 -7.66 -19.06 6.22
N HIS A 409 -7.05 -20.16 6.68
CA HIS A 409 -6.86 -20.44 8.10
C HIS A 409 -5.91 -19.43 8.78
N GLU A 410 -4.93 -18.90 8.03
CA GLU A 410 -4.01 -17.85 8.49
C GLU A 410 -4.70 -16.46 8.48
N LEU A 411 -5.65 -16.26 7.57
CA LEU A 411 -6.47 -15.04 7.49
C LEU A 411 -7.48 -14.91 8.64
N GLY A 412 -7.67 -15.94 9.48
CA GLY A 412 -8.63 -15.90 10.58
C GLY A 412 -8.46 -14.71 11.52
N GLY A 413 -7.22 -14.37 11.88
CA GLY A 413 -6.92 -13.18 12.69
C GLY A 413 -7.16 -11.85 11.93
N ALA A 414 -6.99 -11.86 10.61
CA ALA A 414 -7.26 -10.70 9.76
C ALA A 414 -8.77 -10.44 9.63
N PHE A 415 -9.62 -11.47 9.63
CA PHE A 415 -11.07 -11.30 9.57
C PHE A 415 -11.67 -10.67 10.83
N ALA A 416 -11.01 -10.81 11.99
CA ALA A 416 -11.41 -10.12 13.22
C ALA A 416 -11.40 -8.58 13.07
N VAL A 417 -10.64 -8.04 12.11
CA VAL A 417 -10.61 -6.61 11.81
C VAL A 417 -11.97 -6.09 11.35
N PHE A 418 -12.77 -6.91 10.67
CA PHE A 418 -14.08 -6.54 10.13
C PHE A 418 -15.21 -6.49 11.16
N ARG A 419 -14.98 -6.89 12.42
CA ARG A 419 -16.01 -6.93 13.47
C ARG A 419 -16.74 -5.58 13.69
N GLU A 420 -16.05 -4.47 13.43
CA GLU A 420 -16.56 -3.10 13.63
C GLU A 420 -17.04 -2.45 12.31
N HIS A 421 -17.08 -3.19 11.20
CA HIS A 421 -17.30 -2.65 9.85
C HIS A 421 -18.37 -3.43 9.09
N ASP A 422 -19.25 -2.71 8.39
CA ASP A 422 -20.25 -3.34 7.53
C ASP A 422 -19.60 -3.76 6.20
N VAL A 423 -19.55 -5.07 5.97
CA VAL A 423 -19.11 -5.65 4.70
C VAL A 423 -20.32 -5.86 3.80
N HIS A 424 -20.44 -5.04 2.77
CA HIS A 424 -21.56 -5.07 1.83
C HIS A 424 -21.47 -6.23 0.83
N LEU A 425 -20.26 -6.60 0.43
CA LEU A 425 -20.00 -7.66 -0.55
C LEU A 425 -18.65 -8.31 -0.27
N VAL A 426 -18.60 -9.64 -0.41
CA VAL A 426 -17.36 -10.41 -0.46
C VAL A 426 -17.27 -11.09 -1.83
N SER A 427 -16.13 -10.95 -2.50
CA SER A 427 -15.85 -11.60 -3.78
C SER A 427 -14.50 -12.27 -3.71
N GLU A 428 -14.44 -13.53 -4.10
CA GLU A 428 -13.22 -14.31 -4.18
C GLU A 428 -12.93 -14.61 -5.65
N SER A 429 -11.68 -14.42 -6.07
CA SER A 429 -11.28 -14.73 -7.44
C SER A 429 -11.29 -16.23 -7.68
N SER A 430 -11.90 -16.67 -8.78
CA SER A 430 -11.89 -18.08 -9.18
C SER A 430 -10.47 -18.62 -9.36
N GLU A 431 -9.52 -17.75 -9.74
CA GLU A 431 -8.10 -18.08 -9.94
C GLU A 431 -7.29 -18.15 -8.63
N ASP A 432 -7.91 -17.98 -7.46
CA ASP A 432 -7.26 -18.09 -6.14
C ASP A 432 -6.21 -17.00 -5.85
N LEU A 433 -6.35 -15.85 -6.50
CA LEU A 433 -5.36 -14.76 -6.45
C LEU A 433 -5.78 -13.59 -5.55
N ASN A 434 -7.07 -13.42 -5.29
CA ASN A 434 -7.54 -12.33 -4.47
C ASN A 434 -8.81 -12.69 -3.69
N LEU A 435 -8.98 -12.01 -2.56
CA LEU A 435 -10.20 -11.98 -1.75
C LEU A 435 -10.53 -10.52 -1.45
N SER A 436 -11.67 -10.06 -1.96
CA SER A 436 -12.08 -8.66 -2.00
C SER A 436 -13.32 -8.40 -1.17
N PHE A 437 -13.32 -7.28 -0.45
CA PHE A 437 -14.37 -6.84 0.46
C PHE A 437 -14.84 -5.45 0.06
N VAL A 438 -16.14 -5.28 -0.16
CA VAL A 438 -16.75 -3.97 -0.37
C VAL A 438 -17.23 -3.45 0.98
N VAL A 439 -16.73 -2.30 1.38
CA VAL A 439 -17.05 -1.62 2.65
C VAL A 439 -17.40 -0.16 2.38
N ASP A 440 -17.93 0.53 3.37
CA ASP A 440 -18.07 1.98 3.32
C ASP A 440 -16.71 2.65 3.13
N GLU A 441 -16.63 3.66 2.27
CA GLU A 441 -15.35 4.29 1.90
C GLU A 441 -14.60 4.87 3.11
N ALA A 442 -15.33 5.36 4.11
CA ALA A 442 -14.79 5.92 5.34
C ALA A 442 -14.00 4.91 6.20
N ASP A 443 -14.35 3.63 6.11
CA ASP A 443 -13.74 2.56 6.92
C ASP A 443 -12.46 1.99 6.28
N ALA A 444 -12.32 2.12 4.96
CA ALA A 444 -11.26 1.50 4.20
C ALA A 444 -9.84 1.83 4.67
N PRO A 445 -9.48 3.10 5.02
CA PRO A 445 -8.12 3.40 5.49
C PRO A 445 -7.73 2.63 6.75
N ARG A 446 -8.62 2.61 7.77
CA ARG A 446 -8.37 1.92 9.05
C ARG A 446 -8.34 0.41 8.85
N LEU A 447 -9.23 -0.11 8.01
CA LEU A 447 -9.29 -1.53 7.66
C LEU A 447 -8.00 -1.99 6.97
N VAL A 448 -7.53 -1.28 5.94
CA VAL A 448 -6.29 -1.60 5.23
C VAL A 448 -5.08 -1.53 6.14
N GLN A 449 -4.99 -0.51 7.01
CA GLN A 449 -3.90 -0.40 7.97
C GLN A 449 -3.85 -1.58 8.95
N ARG A 450 -5.01 -1.99 9.50
CA ARG A 450 -5.09 -3.12 10.43
C ARG A 450 -4.83 -4.45 9.73
N LEU A 451 -5.41 -4.67 8.55
CA LEU A 451 -5.16 -5.87 7.75
C LEU A 451 -3.69 -5.99 7.38
N HIS A 452 -3.07 -4.91 6.89
CA HIS A 452 -1.65 -4.89 6.58
C HIS A 452 -0.79 -5.17 7.82
N GLY A 453 -1.11 -4.55 8.96
CA GLY A 453 -0.41 -4.78 10.22
C GLY A 453 -0.49 -6.23 10.73
N VAL A 454 -1.62 -6.92 10.54
CA VAL A 454 -1.78 -8.33 10.89
C VAL A 454 -1.04 -9.25 9.91
N LEU A 455 -1.15 -8.98 8.61
CA LEU A 455 -0.65 -9.87 7.55
C LEU A 455 0.85 -9.70 7.25
N PHE A 456 1.39 -8.52 7.50
CA PHE A 456 2.79 -8.17 7.24
C PHE A 456 3.53 -7.67 8.49
N ALA A 457 3.08 -8.12 9.67
CA ALA A 457 3.79 -7.90 10.93
C ALA A 457 5.27 -8.30 10.80
N PRO A 458 6.19 -7.67 11.56
CA PRO A 458 7.62 -7.98 11.50
C PRO A 458 7.92 -9.37 12.09
N GLN A 459 7.59 -10.41 11.33
CA GLN A 459 7.99 -11.80 11.57
C GLN A 459 8.63 -12.35 10.31
N GLY A 460 9.93 -12.64 10.39
CA GLY A 460 10.68 -13.37 9.37
C GLY A 460 11.14 -12.53 8.16
N ASP A 461 12.33 -12.86 7.69
CA ASP A 461 12.84 -12.40 6.40
C ASP A 461 12.12 -13.16 5.28
N ASP A 462 10.93 -12.72 4.86
CA ASP A 462 10.38 -13.15 3.57
C ASP A 462 11.33 -12.65 2.47
N PRO A 463 12.03 -13.53 1.73
CA PRO A 463 13.00 -13.14 0.72
C PRO A 463 12.35 -12.38 -0.45
N ARG A 464 11.04 -12.52 -0.64
CA ARG A 464 10.26 -11.79 -1.65
C ARG A 464 10.00 -10.35 -1.25
N LEU A 465 10.14 -10.02 0.04
CA LEU A 465 9.94 -8.67 0.54
C LEU A 465 11.27 -7.94 0.71
N GLY A 466 11.23 -6.64 0.43
CA GLY A 466 12.34 -5.71 0.52
C GLY A 466 12.19 -4.74 1.68
N PRO A 467 12.97 -3.63 1.65
CA PRO A 467 12.83 -2.56 2.61
C PRO A 467 11.42 -1.95 2.57
N SER A 468 11.00 -1.37 3.69
CA SER A 468 9.79 -0.56 3.76
C SER A 468 9.95 0.74 2.97
N TRP A 469 8.82 1.37 2.63
CA TRP A 469 8.83 2.70 2.02
C TRP A 469 9.59 3.73 2.85
N GLU A 470 9.38 3.72 4.17
CA GLU A 470 10.09 4.60 5.10
C GLU A 470 11.62 4.40 5.02
N GLN A 471 12.09 3.15 4.97
CA GLN A 471 13.51 2.82 4.81
C GLN A 471 14.07 3.28 3.46
N LEU A 472 13.30 3.17 2.37
CA LEU A 472 13.71 3.62 1.04
C LEU A 472 13.79 5.14 0.92
N GLN A 473 12.94 5.88 1.64
CA GLN A 473 12.91 7.35 1.62
C GLN A 473 13.99 7.99 2.50
N GLY A 474 14.89 7.20 3.11
CA GLY A 474 15.92 7.71 4.00
C GLY A 474 15.38 8.23 5.35
N ALA A 475 14.09 8.02 5.63
CA ALA A 475 13.55 8.15 6.97
C ALA A 475 14.04 6.94 7.76
N ALA A 476 15.26 7.04 8.26
CA ALA A 476 15.70 6.13 9.30
C ALA A 476 14.84 6.41 10.54
N ALA A 477 13.71 5.72 10.68
CA ALA A 477 13.39 5.23 12.01
C ALA A 477 14.62 4.42 12.41
N PRO A 478 15.32 4.75 13.50
CA PRO A 478 16.37 3.90 13.98
C PRO A 478 15.67 2.60 14.34
N VAL A 479 15.77 1.60 13.45
CA VAL A 479 15.69 0.22 13.89
C VAL A 479 16.92 0.09 14.77
N VAL A 480 16.76 0.40 16.06
CA VAL A 480 17.70 -0.02 17.09
C VAL A 480 17.52 -1.53 17.26
N SER A 481 17.81 -2.26 16.19
CA SER A 481 18.41 -3.57 16.28
C SER A 481 19.88 -3.30 16.62
N ALA A 482 20.13 -2.80 17.84
CA ALA A 482 21.42 -3.07 18.44
C ALA A 482 21.60 -4.59 18.36
N PRO A 483 22.80 -5.10 17.99
CA PRO A 483 23.06 -6.52 18.06
C PRO A 483 22.61 -6.98 19.45
N ARG A 484 21.61 -7.86 19.53
CA ARG A 484 21.31 -8.50 20.81
C ARG A 484 22.57 -9.32 21.11
N GLU A 485 23.50 -8.78 21.90
CA GLU A 485 24.59 -9.55 22.47
C GLU A 485 23.96 -10.79 23.12
N ARG A 486 24.18 -11.93 22.48
CA ARG A 486 23.58 -13.19 22.90
C ARG A 486 24.49 -13.78 23.97
N TRP A 487 24.45 -13.23 25.18
CA TRP A 487 25.30 -13.64 26.30
C TRP A 487 25.35 -15.16 26.50
N TRP A 488 24.26 -15.86 26.17
CA TRP A 488 24.13 -17.32 26.28
C TRP A 488 24.97 -18.09 25.25
N VAL A 489 25.41 -17.46 24.16
CA VAL A 489 26.33 -18.06 23.19
C VAL A 489 27.73 -18.15 23.78
N ASP A 490 28.16 -17.08 24.45
CA ASP A 490 29.47 -17.01 25.08
C ASP A 490 29.54 -17.88 26.35
N GLU A 491 28.42 -18.03 27.06
CA GLU A 491 28.31 -18.86 28.29
C GLU A 491 27.79 -20.28 27.99
N ARG A 492 27.72 -20.71 26.73
CA ARG A 492 27.08 -21.97 26.30
C ARG A 492 27.58 -23.18 27.07
N GLU A 493 28.89 -23.35 27.21
CA GLU A 493 29.49 -24.50 27.89
C GLU A 493 29.10 -24.55 29.37
N ARG A 494 29.13 -23.39 30.04
CA ARG A 494 28.69 -23.25 31.43
C ARG A 494 27.21 -23.53 31.59
N LEU A 495 26.36 -23.05 30.68
CA LEU A 495 24.93 -23.30 30.69
C LEU A 495 24.61 -24.79 30.52
N HIS A 496 25.31 -25.49 29.63
CA HIS A 496 25.19 -26.95 29.50
C HIS A 496 25.63 -27.68 30.79
N ALA A 497 26.70 -27.20 31.44
CA ALA A 497 27.16 -27.79 32.71
C ALA A 497 26.16 -27.57 33.87
N LEU A 498 25.44 -26.45 33.89
CA LEU A 498 24.44 -26.13 34.93
C LEU A 498 23.13 -26.92 34.79
N CYS A 499 22.85 -27.46 33.60
CA CYS A 499 21.67 -28.25 33.32
C CYS A 499 22.03 -29.46 32.43
N PRO A 500 22.75 -30.46 32.98
CA PRO A 500 23.21 -31.61 32.23
C PRO A 500 22.05 -32.49 31.72
N GLU A 501 20.88 -32.43 32.38
CA GLU A 501 19.66 -33.11 31.97
C GLU A 501 18.44 -32.17 32.08
N GLY A 502 17.54 -32.25 31.10
CA GLY A 502 16.31 -31.46 31.03
C GLY A 502 16.49 -30.03 30.49
N ALA A 503 15.40 -29.26 30.48
CA ALA A 503 15.40 -27.86 30.05
C ALA A 503 15.12 -26.94 31.24
N ARG A 504 15.91 -25.88 31.39
CA ARG A 504 15.73 -24.83 32.40
C ARG A 504 15.75 -23.45 31.76
N TYR A 505 14.99 -22.52 32.34
CA TYR A 505 15.11 -21.11 32.01
C TYR A 505 16.34 -20.52 32.70
N ALA A 506 17.22 -19.88 31.93
CA ALA A 506 18.40 -19.20 32.45
C ALA A 506 18.27 -17.68 32.21
N TYR A 507 18.50 -16.90 33.26
CA TYR A 507 18.48 -15.45 33.22
C TYR A 507 19.85 -14.91 33.66
N ASP A 508 20.45 -14.05 32.86
CA ASP A 508 21.70 -13.39 33.22
C ASP A 508 21.39 -12.07 33.94
N LEU A 509 21.68 -12.03 35.25
CA LEU A 509 21.43 -10.86 36.09
C LEU A 509 22.27 -9.64 35.67
N ARG A 510 23.42 -9.82 35.01
CA ARG A 510 24.23 -8.72 34.46
C ARG A 510 23.45 -8.02 33.34
N VAL A 511 22.79 -8.81 32.49
CA VAL A 511 21.96 -8.30 31.39
C VAL A 511 20.69 -7.64 31.95
N VAL A 512 20.03 -8.25 32.94
CA VAL A 512 18.87 -7.64 33.60
C VAL A 512 19.25 -6.28 34.19
N ARG A 513 20.37 -6.21 34.94
CA ARG A 513 20.88 -4.96 35.52
C ARG A 513 21.18 -3.91 34.45
N ALA A 514 21.91 -4.28 33.39
CA ALA A 514 22.27 -3.37 32.31
C ALA A 514 21.02 -2.80 31.61
N ARG A 515 19.98 -3.62 31.41
CA ARG A 515 18.72 -3.17 30.79
C ARG A 515 17.89 -2.29 31.72
N ALA A 516 17.79 -2.64 33.01
CA ALA A 516 17.13 -1.80 34.00
C ALA A 516 17.80 -0.41 34.07
N ARG A 517 19.14 -0.37 34.18
CA ARG A 517 19.92 0.87 34.16
C ARG A 517 19.75 1.67 32.89
N ALA A 518 19.75 1.01 31.73
CA ALA A 518 19.56 1.69 30.46
C ALA A 518 18.18 2.36 30.40
N LEU A 519 17.13 1.71 30.88
CA LEU A 519 15.79 2.28 30.93
C LEU A 519 15.70 3.47 31.89
N THR A 520 16.20 3.32 33.12
CA THR A 520 16.16 4.42 34.11
C THR A 520 17.05 5.59 33.72
N GLY A 521 18.15 5.34 33.00
CA GLY A 521 19.05 6.39 32.51
C GLY A 521 18.61 7.07 31.20
N THR A 522 17.70 6.47 30.42
CA THR A 522 17.26 7.03 29.12
C THR A 522 15.85 7.61 29.13
N LEU A 523 14.94 7.07 29.94
CA LEU A 523 13.56 7.55 30.05
C LEU A 523 13.43 8.66 31.10
N THR A 524 14.16 9.77 30.91
CA THR A 524 14.18 10.89 31.85
C THR A 524 12.84 11.65 31.97
N SER A 525 11.93 11.43 31.02
CA SER A 525 10.57 11.98 31.06
C SER A 525 9.62 11.21 31.98
N ALA A 526 9.99 10.02 32.44
CA ALA A 526 9.21 9.24 33.39
C ALA A 526 9.74 9.45 34.81
N GLY A 527 8.86 9.82 35.75
CA GLY A 527 9.25 10.04 37.15
C GLY A 527 9.65 8.76 37.88
N ARG A 528 9.05 7.62 37.51
CA ARG A 528 9.39 6.28 38.02
C ARG A 528 9.02 5.22 37.00
N LEU A 529 9.81 4.15 36.97
CA LEU A 529 9.51 2.94 36.20
C LEU A 529 9.14 1.81 37.16
N TYR A 530 8.12 1.04 36.81
CA TYR A 530 7.70 -0.13 37.56
C TYR A 530 7.98 -1.40 36.75
N TYR A 531 8.62 -2.39 37.39
CA TYR A 531 8.81 -3.72 36.83
C TYR A 531 7.57 -4.57 37.14
N ALA A 532 6.96 -5.14 36.09
CA ALA A 532 5.80 -6.01 36.24
C ALA A 532 6.22 -7.35 36.88
N MET A 533 5.77 -7.61 38.11
CA MET A 533 6.16 -8.77 38.91
C MET A 533 5.95 -10.10 38.17
N LYS A 534 4.84 -10.20 37.42
CA LYS A 534 4.49 -11.36 36.58
C LYS A 534 5.52 -11.74 35.52
N ALA A 535 6.45 -10.83 35.16
CA ALA A 535 7.47 -11.10 34.17
C ALA A 535 8.51 -12.12 34.67
N ASN A 536 8.95 -11.97 35.91
CA ASN A 536 9.80 -12.95 36.60
C ASN A 536 9.84 -12.61 38.11
N PRO A 537 9.17 -13.39 38.97
CA PRO A 537 9.08 -13.13 40.41
C PRO A 537 10.27 -13.71 41.22
N HIS A 538 11.34 -14.14 40.56
CA HIS A 538 12.50 -14.73 41.23
C HIS A 538 13.22 -13.69 42.12
N PRO A 539 13.50 -13.97 43.41
CA PRO A 539 14.06 -12.99 44.35
C PRO A 539 15.28 -12.23 43.82
N ALA A 540 16.26 -12.94 43.27
CA ALA A 540 17.47 -12.33 42.73
C ALA A 540 17.21 -11.37 41.54
N VAL A 541 16.14 -11.58 40.76
CA VAL A 541 15.75 -10.64 39.69
C VAL A 541 15.13 -9.39 40.30
N LEU A 542 14.25 -9.58 41.29
CA LEU A 542 13.59 -8.48 42.02
C LEU A 542 14.61 -7.57 42.72
N GLU A 543 15.58 -8.15 43.41
CA GLU A 543 16.69 -7.43 44.05
C GLU A 543 17.48 -6.60 43.04
N VAL A 544 17.77 -7.17 41.87
CA VAL A 544 18.51 -6.47 40.81
C VAL A 544 17.72 -5.29 40.25
N VAL A 545 16.45 -5.48 39.88
CA VAL A 545 15.65 -4.39 39.30
C VAL A 545 15.37 -3.29 40.33
N ALA A 546 15.11 -3.65 41.58
CA ALA A 546 14.94 -2.69 42.68
C ALA A 546 16.22 -1.91 42.96
N SER A 547 17.40 -2.57 42.92
CA SER A 547 18.69 -1.90 43.12
C SER A 547 19.03 -0.85 42.05
N GLU A 548 18.41 -0.94 40.87
CA GLU A 548 18.56 0.05 39.79
C GLU A 548 17.44 1.12 39.81
N GLY A 549 16.60 1.15 40.86
CA GLY A 549 15.63 2.20 41.12
C GLY A 549 14.22 1.96 40.57
N LEU A 550 13.90 0.74 40.11
CA LEU A 550 12.55 0.41 39.65
C LEU A 550 11.64 0.06 40.84
N GLY A 551 10.39 0.54 40.79
CA GLY A 551 9.30 0.04 41.64
C GLY A 551 8.77 -1.31 41.12
N LEU A 552 7.81 -1.91 41.83
CA LEU A 552 7.18 -3.17 41.42
C LEU A 552 5.69 -2.97 41.16
N GLU A 553 5.23 -3.41 40.00
CA GLU A 553 3.80 -3.51 39.70
C GLU A 553 3.32 -4.92 40.01
N CYS A 554 2.27 -5.01 40.83
CA CYS A 554 1.74 -6.26 41.37
C CYS A 554 0.24 -6.33 41.08
N VAL A 555 -0.22 -7.45 40.51
CA VAL A 555 -1.63 -7.66 40.14
C VAL A 555 -2.40 -8.53 41.16
N SER A 556 -1.72 -9.08 42.17
CA SER A 556 -2.34 -9.88 43.25
C SER A 556 -1.71 -9.60 44.61
N ILE A 557 -2.46 -9.81 45.69
CA ILE A 557 -1.91 -9.63 47.05
C ILE A 557 -0.72 -10.55 47.34
N GLY A 558 -0.69 -11.73 46.73
CA GLY A 558 0.44 -12.67 46.84
C GLY A 558 1.74 -12.08 46.27
N GLU A 559 1.65 -11.32 45.19
CA GLU A 559 2.79 -10.60 44.62
C GLU A 559 3.26 -9.46 45.54
N VAL A 560 2.33 -8.70 46.13
CA VAL A 560 2.66 -7.64 47.11
C VAL A 560 3.40 -8.23 48.32
N ARG A 561 2.88 -9.32 48.90
CA ARG A 561 3.53 -10.04 50.01
C ARG A 561 4.93 -10.51 49.62
N ARG A 562 5.08 -11.06 48.41
CA ARG A 562 6.38 -11.54 47.92
C ARG A 562 7.39 -10.41 47.78
N VAL A 563 6.96 -9.23 47.31
CA VAL A 563 7.83 -8.05 47.25
C VAL A 563 8.27 -7.64 48.66
N ARG A 564 7.35 -7.60 49.64
CA ARG A 564 7.71 -7.26 51.03
C ARG A 564 8.62 -8.31 51.69
N GLU A 565 8.38 -9.59 51.44
CA GLU A 565 9.23 -10.69 51.91
C GLU A 565 10.67 -10.56 51.39
N VAL A 566 10.85 -10.19 50.13
CA VAL A 566 12.16 -10.17 49.46
C VAL A 566 12.87 -8.82 49.61
N LEU A 567 12.15 -7.71 49.48
CA LEU A 567 12.70 -6.37 49.31
C LEU A 567 12.40 -5.40 50.46
N GLY A 568 11.55 -5.80 51.42
CA GLY A 568 11.16 -4.95 52.54
C GLY A 568 10.28 -3.76 52.15
N ASP A 569 10.21 -2.77 53.05
CA ASP A 569 9.23 -1.67 52.98
C ASP A 569 9.66 -0.49 52.11
N GLU A 570 10.93 -0.42 51.72
CA GLU A 570 11.50 0.74 51.01
C GLU A 570 11.13 0.79 49.53
N VAL A 571 10.75 -0.35 48.93
CA VAL A 571 10.48 -0.41 47.50
C VAL A 571 9.03 -0.03 47.20
N PRO A 572 8.77 0.94 46.30
CA PRO A 572 7.43 1.31 45.91
C PRO A 572 6.69 0.17 45.22
N ILE A 573 5.44 -0.06 45.63
CA ILE A 573 4.55 -1.06 45.03
C ILE A 573 3.34 -0.36 44.44
N LEU A 574 3.07 -0.62 43.18
CA LEU A 574 1.82 -0.25 42.52
C LEU A 574 0.94 -1.50 42.40
N PHE A 575 -0.16 -1.53 43.13
CA PHE A 575 -1.11 -2.64 43.17
C PHE A 575 -2.24 -2.41 42.15
N THR A 576 -2.27 -3.26 41.13
CA THR A 576 -3.12 -3.15 39.93
C THR A 576 -4.05 -4.35 39.74
N PRO A 577 -4.83 -4.74 40.77
CA PRO A 577 -5.70 -5.90 40.69
C PRO A 577 -6.73 -5.72 39.57
N ASN A 578 -7.26 -6.83 39.07
CA ASN A 578 -8.45 -6.82 38.23
C ASN A 578 -9.57 -7.49 39.02
N PHE A 579 -10.38 -6.69 39.71
CA PHE A 579 -11.42 -7.14 40.64
C PHE A 579 -10.93 -8.23 41.63
N CYS A 580 -10.34 -7.81 42.75
CA CYS A 580 -9.97 -8.71 43.85
C CYS A 580 -10.98 -8.64 45.03
N ASP A 581 -10.83 -9.55 45.99
CA ASP A 581 -11.59 -9.50 47.24
C ASP A 581 -11.29 -8.19 47.98
N VAL A 582 -12.31 -7.60 48.61
CA VAL A 582 -12.21 -6.32 49.32
C VAL A 582 -11.08 -6.33 50.35
N ARG A 583 -10.88 -7.47 51.03
CA ARG A 583 -9.84 -7.62 52.07
C ARG A 583 -8.43 -7.49 51.51
N GLU A 584 -8.23 -7.80 50.23
CA GLU A 584 -6.93 -7.63 49.58
C GLU A 584 -6.53 -6.17 49.43
N TYR A 585 -7.50 -5.26 49.26
CA TYR A 585 -7.22 -3.82 49.22
C TYR A 585 -6.77 -3.30 50.59
N ASP A 586 -7.46 -3.68 51.67
CA ASP A 586 -7.06 -3.31 53.04
C ASP A 586 -5.65 -3.80 53.38
N GLU A 587 -5.34 -5.04 52.98
CA GLU A 587 -4.02 -5.60 53.18
C GLU A 587 -2.96 -4.89 52.33
N ALA A 588 -3.26 -4.59 51.07
CA ALA A 588 -2.35 -3.84 50.20
C ALA A 588 -2.01 -2.46 50.77
N TYR A 589 -3.00 -1.74 51.32
CA TYR A 589 -2.76 -0.50 52.05
C TYR A 589 -1.90 -0.71 53.30
N GLY A 590 -2.17 -1.76 54.08
CA GLY A 590 -1.39 -2.11 55.26
C GLY A 590 0.08 -2.45 54.95
N LEU A 591 0.33 -2.99 53.76
CA LEU A 591 1.66 -3.28 53.21
C LEU A 591 2.25 -2.07 52.46
N GLY A 592 1.63 -0.89 52.52
CA GLY A 592 2.15 0.35 51.93
C GLY A 592 2.17 0.39 50.40
N ALA A 593 1.28 -0.35 49.73
CA ALA A 593 1.12 -0.29 48.27
C ALA A 593 0.22 0.88 47.85
N GLU A 594 0.51 1.45 46.67
CA GLU A 594 -0.37 2.36 45.97
C GLU A 594 -1.46 1.54 45.25
N VAL A 595 -2.74 1.82 45.53
CA VAL A 595 -3.85 0.98 45.09
C VAL A 595 -4.53 1.59 43.88
N THR A 596 -4.81 0.80 42.85
CA THR A 596 -5.72 1.18 41.75
C THR A 596 -7.07 0.46 41.83
N ILE A 597 -8.09 1.07 41.24
CA ILE A 597 -9.43 0.49 41.06
C ILE A 597 -9.86 0.57 39.58
N ASP A 598 -10.78 -0.32 39.18
CA ASP A 598 -11.29 -0.43 37.80
C ASP A 598 -12.59 0.32 37.54
N GLY A 599 -13.23 0.88 38.57
CA GLY A 599 -14.54 1.50 38.43
C GLY A 599 -15.17 1.86 39.77
N PRO A 600 -16.37 2.48 39.75
CA PRO A 600 -17.02 2.98 40.97
C PRO A 600 -17.61 1.87 41.85
N ASP A 601 -17.84 0.67 41.30
CA ASP A 601 -18.55 -0.41 41.99
C ASP A 601 -17.83 -0.88 43.26
N VAL A 602 -16.48 -0.93 43.23
CA VAL A 602 -15.69 -1.38 44.39
C VAL A 602 -15.74 -0.36 45.53
N LEU A 603 -15.88 0.93 45.21
CA LEU A 603 -16.05 1.99 46.20
C LEU A 603 -17.41 1.86 46.89
N ALA A 604 -18.46 1.52 46.13
CA ALA A 604 -19.80 1.30 46.67
C ALA A 604 -19.89 0.00 47.49
N LEU A 605 -19.19 -1.06 47.08
CA LEU A 605 -19.19 -2.36 47.75
C LEU A 605 -18.47 -2.33 49.10
N ALA A 606 -17.43 -1.49 49.23
CA ALA A 606 -16.56 -1.46 50.41
C ALA A 606 -16.16 -0.03 50.84
N PRO A 607 -17.13 0.80 51.24
CA PRO A 607 -16.88 2.21 51.54
C PRO A 607 -15.85 2.43 52.66
N ASP A 608 -15.80 1.54 53.66
CA ASP A 608 -14.92 1.69 54.82
C ASP A 608 -13.43 1.41 54.48
N THR A 609 -13.16 0.53 53.52
CA THR A 609 -11.80 0.22 53.04
C THR A 609 -11.16 1.42 52.34
N PHE A 610 -11.96 2.23 51.63
CA PHE A 610 -11.45 3.35 50.81
C PHE A 610 -11.64 4.72 51.44
N ARG A 611 -12.47 4.86 52.48
CA ARG A 611 -12.79 6.15 53.11
C ARG A 611 -11.52 6.90 53.54
N GLY A 612 -11.34 8.11 53.00
CA GLY A 612 -10.18 8.96 53.31
C GLY A 612 -8.83 8.47 52.77
N ARG A 613 -8.79 7.35 52.04
CA ARG A 613 -7.55 6.77 51.51
C ARG A 613 -7.36 7.12 50.03
N PRO A 614 -6.13 7.39 49.58
CA PRO A 614 -5.86 7.75 48.20
C PRO A 614 -6.00 6.54 47.25
N VAL A 615 -6.61 6.75 46.09
CA VAL A 615 -6.81 5.70 45.06
C VAL A 615 -6.30 6.16 43.70
N GLY A 616 -5.71 5.25 42.93
CA GLY A 616 -5.52 5.40 41.49
C GLY A 616 -6.71 4.82 40.72
N VAL A 617 -6.98 5.33 39.53
CA VAL A 617 -8.05 4.80 38.66
C VAL A 617 -7.42 4.20 37.42
N ARG A 618 -7.67 2.92 37.18
CA ARG A 618 -7.35 2.31 35.89
C ARG A 618 -8.43 2.72 34.89
N VAL A 619 -8.03 3.39 33.82
CA VAL A 619 -8.92 3.85 32.76
C VAL A 619 -8.70 3.05 31.47
N ASP A 620 -9.79 2.78 30.78
CA ASP A 620 -9.79 2.30 29.41
C ASP A 620 -9.79 3.52 28.45
N PRO A 621 -8.71 3.74 27.68
CA PRO A 621 -8.62 4.82 26.72
C PRO A 621 -9.49 4.62 25.46
N GLY A 622 -10.22 3.49 25.34
CA GLY A 622 -11.14 3.22 24.24
C GLY A 622 -10.51 2.49 23.05
N GLY A 623 -9.22 2.14 23.13
CA GLY A 623 -8.52 1.31 22.15
C GLY A 623 -7.27 0.66 22.73
N GLY A 624 -7.16 -0.67 22.61
CA GLY A 624 -5.98 -1.43 23.06
C GLY A 624 -4.95 -1.68 21.96
N ALA A 625 -3.75 -2.08 22.36
CA ALA A 625 -2.62 -2.41 21.49
C ALA A 625 -1.88 -3.64 22.03
N GLY A 626 -1.63 -4.65 21.20
CA GLY A 626 -0.97 -5.88 21.62
C GLY A 626 -0.71 -6.80 20.43
N HIS A 627 0.27 -7.69 20.58
CA HIS A 627 0.73 -8.60 19.52
C HIS A 627 -0.19 -9.82 19.29
N HIS A 628 -1.26 -9.97 20.09
CA HIS A 628 -2.31 -10.98 19.94
C HIS A 628 -3.60 -10.53 20.66
N GLU A 629 -4.77 -11.01 20.23
CA GLU A 629 -6.09 -10.74 20.83
C GLU A 629 -6.19 -10.95 22.36
N LYS A 630 -5.42 -11.90 22.94
CA LYS A 630 -5.43 -12.16 24.39
C LYS A 630 -4.64 -11.12 25.21
N VAL A 631 -3.88 -10.25 24.55
CA VAL A 631 -3.02 -9.23 25.18
C VAL A 631 -3.43 -7.80 24.81
N VAL A 632 -4.56 -7.61 24.13
CA VAL A 632 -5.21 -6.31 23.88
C VAL A 632 -6.27 -6.10 24.97
N THR A 633 -6.05 -5.16 25.87
CA THR A 633 -6.78 -5.09 27.14
C THR A 633 -7.68 -3.86 27.32
N ALA A 634 -7.80 -3.02 26.28
CA ALA A 634 -8.58 -1.77 26.23
C ALA A 634 -9.53 -1.75 25.00
N GLY A 635 -10.67 -1.05 25.07
CA GLY A 635 -11.75 -1.01 24.05
C GLY A 635 -13.17 -1.29 24.60
N ALA A 636 -14.22 -1.20 23.77
CA ALA A 636 -15.63 -1.29 24.20
C ALA A 636 -16.05 -2.59 24.95
N HIS A 637 -15.19 -3.62 24.96
CA HIS A 637 -15.33 -4.86 25.72
C HIS A 637 -14.12 -5.13 26.64
N ALA A 638 -13.42 -4.08 27.08
CA ALA A 638 -12.22 -4.17 27.90
C ALA A 638 -12.47 -4.97 29.18
N LYS A 639 -11.52 -5.85 29.51
CA LYS A 639 -11.50 -6.58 30.79
C LYS A 639 -10.88 -5.76 31.91
N PHE A 640 -10.31 -4.59 31.60
CA PHE A 640 -9.48 -3.80 32.50
C PHE A 640 -9.81 -2.31 32.33
N GLY A 641 -10.04 -1.63 33.45
CA GLY A 641 -10.21 -0.19 33.52
C GLY A 641 -11.62 0.33 33.21
N HIS A 642 -11.95 1.45 33.84
CA HIS A 642 -13.20 2.17 33.63
C HIS A 642 -13.12 2.98 32.34
N PRO A 643 -14.16 3.01 31.48
CA PRO A 643 -14.13 3.82 30.27
C PRO A 643 -13.81 5.29 30.59
N VAL A 644 -12.79 5.87 29.93
CA VAL A 644 -12.35 7.25 30.20
C VAL A 644 -13.48 8.28 30.06
N ARG A 645 -14.40 8.04 29.11
CA ARG A 645 -15.61 8.85 28.90
C ARG A 645 -16.59 8.84 30.09
N ALA A 646 -16.49 7.83 30.95
CA ALA A 646 -17.32 7.66 32.14
C ALA A 646 -16.53 7.94 33.44
N LEU A 647 -15.34 8.53 33.36
CA LEU A 647 -14.49 8.83 34.53
C LEU A 647 -15.22 9.65 35.60
N ALA A 648 -16.15 10.53 35.19
CA ALA A 648 -16.96 11.34 36.11
C ALA A 648 -17.68 10.49 37.18
N SER A 649 -18.17 9.29 36.85
CA SER A 649 -18.87 8.45 37.82
C SER A 649 -17.94 7.90 38.92
N VAL A 650 -16.66 7.68 38.60
CA VAL A 650 -15.65 7.27 39.59
C VAL A 650 -15.28 8.46 40.48
N VAL A 651 -15.15 9.64 39.90
CA VAL A 651 -14.87 10.89 40.64
C VAL A 651 -15.97 11.17 41.66
N GLU A 652 -17.24 11.07 41.25
CA GLU A 652 -18.39 11.26 42.14
C GLU A 652 -18.41 10.24 43.29
N ALA A 653 -18.19 8.96 42.98
CA ALA A 653 -18.15 7.90 43.99
C ALA A 653 -16.98 8.06 44.97
N ALA A 654 -15.80 8.45 44.49
CA ALA A 654 -14.62 8.69 45.33
C ALA A 654 -14.80 9.92 46.23
N ALA A 655 -15.40 11.00 45.69
CA ALA A 655 -15.71 12.20 46.45
C ALA A 655 -16.69 11.93 47.62
N ALA A 656 -17.69 11.07 47.41
CA ALA A 656 -18.64 10.67 48.46
C ALA A 656 -17.98 9.97 49.67
N LEU A 657 -16.80 9.36 49.46
CA LEU A 657 -16.01 8.70 50.51
C LEU A 657 -14.84 9.54 51.03
N GLY A 658 -14.65 10.74 50.48
CA GLY A 658 -13.44 11.54 50.74
C GLY A 658 -12.15 10.83 50.32
N ALA A 659 -12.20 9.92 49.35
CA ALA A 659 -11.06 9.18 48.83
C ALA A 659 -10.42 9.96 47.66
N PRO A 660 -9.26 10.63 47.83
CA PRO A 660 -8.69 11.43 46.76
C PRO A 660 -8.17 10.55 45.62
N ILE A 661 -8.49 10.91 44.39
CA ILE A 661 -7.94 10.25 43.20
C ILE A 661 -6.54 10.82 42.95
N VAL A 662 -5.52 10.00 43.21
CA VAL A 662 -4.10 10.41 43.16
C VAL A 662 -3.36 9.89 41.95
N GLY A 663 -3.98 9.06 41.10
CA GLY A 663 -3.31 8.61 39.89
C GLY A 663 -4.22 8.08 38.81
N LEU A 664 -3.73 8.12 37.57
CA LEU A 664 -4.39 7.52 36.41
C LEU A 664 -3.50 6.44 35.81
N HIS A 665 -4.05 5.24 35.67
CA HIS A 665 -3.35 4.10 35.10
C HIS A 665 -4.06 3.61 33.85
N ALA A 666 -3.33 3.12 32.84
CA ALA A 666 -3.92 2.47 31.69
C ALA A 666 -3.16 1.19 31.34
N HIS A 667 -3.90 0.11 31.11
CA HIS A 667 -3.34 -1.12 30.58
C HIS A 667 -3.88 -1.34 29.16
N VAL A 668 -3.15 -0.88 28.16
CA VAL A 668 -3.56 -0.99 26.74
C VAL A 668 -3.14 -2.31 26.09
N GLY A 669 -2.15 -3.00 26.64
CA GLY A 669 -1.80 -4.37 26.31
C GLY A 669 -0.33 -4.73 26.57
N SER A 670 0.12 -5.88 26.06
CA SER A 670 1.49 -6.39 26.27
C SER A 670 2.29 -6.49 24.96
N GLY A 671 3.62 -6.30 25.06
CA GLY A 671 4.53 -6.39 23.90
C GLY A 671 4.37 -5.24 22.89
N ILE A 672 4.08 -4.03 23.38
CA ILE A 672 3.89 -2.84 22.56
C ILE A 672 5.26 -2.29 22.15
N LEU A 673 5.64 -2.53 20.90
CA LEU A 673 6.91 -2.08 20.33
C LEU A 673 6.78 -0.77 19.53
N GLU A 674 5.56 -0.32 19.27
CA GLU A 674 5.29 0.90 18.50
C GLU A 674 5.21 2.13 19.41
N PRO A 675 6.05 3.16 19.20
CA PRO A 675 6.01 4.40 19.99
C PRO A 675 4.66 5.12 19.94
N GLY A 676 3.94 5.02 18.82
CA GLY A 676 2.65 5.68 18.64
C GLY A 676 1.56 5.21 19.60
N ALA A 677 1.60 3.95 20.04
CA ALA A 677 0.65 3.45 21.03
C ALA A 677 0.86 4.11 22.40
N TRP A 678 2.12 4.24 22.82
CA TRP A 678 2.49 4.95 24.06
C TRP A 678 2.10 6.44 24.01
N LEU A 679 2.32 7.10 22.87
CA LEU A 679 1.92 8.50 22.68
C LEU A 679 0.41 8.67 22.82
N ARG A 680 -0.40 7.83 22.15
CA ARG A 680 -1.86 7.90 22.25
C ARG A 680 -2.36 7.70 23.68
N THR A 681 -1.85 6.67 24.37
CA THR A 681 -2.22 6.40 25.76
C THR A 681 -1.84 7.57 26.66
N GLY A 682 -0.61 8.11 26.52
CA GLY A 682 -0.16 9.28 27.26
C GLY A 682 -1.04 10.51 27.03
N THR A 683 -1.42 10.79 25.78
CA THR A 683 -2.33 11.91 25.45
C THR A 683 -3.69 11.75 26.12
N VAL A 684 -4.31 10.57 26.05
CA VAL A 684 -5.62 10.33 26.67
C VAL A 684 -5.55 10.48 28.20
N LEU A 685 -4.50 9.96 28.83
CA LEU A 685 -4.29 10.13 30.27
C LEU A 685 -4.06 11.59 30.65
N ALA A 686 -3.26 12.32 29.88
CA ALA A 686 -2.99 13.74 30.11
C ALA A 686 -4.24 14.61 29.92
N GLU A 687 -5.12 14.26 28.99
CA GLU A 687 -6.41 14.92 28.81
C GLU A 687 -7.36 14.64 29.97
N ALA A 688 -7.48 13.37 30.38
CA ALA A 688 -8.29 12.96 31.53
C ALA A 688 -7.78 13.58 32.84
N ALA A 689 -6.47 13.77 32.98
CA ALA A 689 -5.86 14.38 34.15
C ALA A 689 -6.31 15.83 34.39
N ARG A 690 -6.73 16.56 33.34
CA ARG A 690 -7.14 17.97 33.47
C ARG A 690 -8.39 18.17 34.32
N SER A 691 -9.22 17.14 34.49
CA SER A 691 -10.42 17.20 35.33
C SER A 691 -10.17 16.75 36.78
N LEU A 692 -8.92 16.43 37.15
CA LEU A 692 -8.55 15.93 38.48
C LEU A 692 -7.50 16.87 39.12
N THR A 693 -7.62 17.11 40.43
CA THR A 693 -6.82 18.13 41.13
C THR A 693 -5.71 17.58 42.01
N ASP A 694 -5.81 16.31 42.45
CA ASP A 694 -4.92 15.71 43.47
C ASP A 694 -3.94 14.66 42.90
N LEU A 695 -3.72 14.68 41.57
CA LEU A 695 -2.89 13.69 40.88
C LEU A 695 -1.41 13.77 41.27
N ARG A 696 -0.83 12.59 41.49
CA ARG A 696 0.58 12.35 41.81
C ARG A 696 1.28 11.54 40.72
N TRP A 697 0.58 10.65 40.01
CA TRP A 697 1.16 9.77 38.98
C TRP A 697 0.19 9.34 37.87
#